data_AF-A0A3S5A138-F1
#
_entry.id   AF-A0A3S5A138-F1
#
_cell.length_a   1.000
_cell.length_b   1.000
_cell.length_c   1.000
_cell.angle_alpha   90.00
_cell.angle_beta   90.00
_cell.angle_gamma   90.00
#
_symmetry.space_group_name_H-M   'P 1'
#
loop_
_entity.id
_entity.type
_entity.pdbx_description
1 polymer ?
#
loop_
_entity_poly.entity_id
_entity_poly.type
_entity_poly.pdbx_seq_one_letter_code
_entity_poly.pdbx_strand_id
1 'polypeptide(L)'
;MDIHKTNIIGNKKHLKPEQPIILTMSASSFTAPQTKNLQNTFLPKEKTVPLEKQPPSLENQEKNISPRNFIYTNSVTLKNKYGITDYGKLQMQCAHDSAKAIINLRQEAPPQKLTSAYLLYIHHTLFKNTFEWAGKTREKPFTFKDGTVACMPEMKKANISFASGKKVQEGLENLDRTLTEKNNFKGLSREAFVENAAEMMIQLNYTHPFREGNGRTQRMFFEKLAEVAGHKLDFSLITQERMNLASIVSVKSGDSEPMKHLFDDISNPEKTLILKEFIDHMKKIGVENMKERLVLTAKEEETYTGFYRGGGANGFMIDVKGTFIIGDKKHLAPEQLKTLKIGDAMTFTVPKAQDLQQILIPAEKIAPLTKEEIIERIKKDTSIQARKQTIEVLCKIVYGNPHILEEKLEKIHEDPLEGEKLACQIIKFPKSISKLAGINISGIINNRRAHAKENIFPLCIAIDRYADTFKQVEQDILRDHYAKQKRCEQLVEIPREWIKDLCTLSKEQQQKTLSQSLELREEIRAYSRKINARLSPSEHEAIKEKDYERLAQIIGTSVNKAQEIAKIVQSVKEIRQSIPEREFSCRTFEEHSGQNLLQTIKENSYEKYIKIFNPTAMKTEKTIEITMHDKTIQQSIQPRKAECARAMSI
;
A
#
# COMPACT_ATOMS: atom_id res chain seq x y z
N MET A 1 -20.94 -2.63 17.18
CA MET A 1 -22.09 -2.30 16.30
C MET A 1 -22.40 -3.56 15.51
N ASP A 2 -23.28 -4.39 16.04
CA ASP A 2 -23.88 -5.54 15.37
C ASP A 2 -24.84 -5.08 14.29
N ILE A 3 -24.75 -5.57 13.05
CA ILE A 3 -25.89 -5.71 12.13
C ILE A 3 -25.66 -6.86 11.11
N HIS A 4 -26.52 -7.88 11.25
CA HIS A 4 -27.13 -8.83 10.30
C HIS A 4 -26.33 -9.80 9.40
N LYS A 5 -26.45 -11.08 9.79
CA LYS A 5 -26.54 -12.26 8.90
C LYS A 5 -27.85 -12.22 8.09
N THR A 6 -27.76 -12.45 6.79
CA THR A 6 -28.92 -12.78 5.96
C THR A 6 -28.62 -14.06 5.18
N ASN A 7 -29.37 -15.12 5.49
CA ASN A 7 -29.44 -16.35 4.71
C ASN A 7 -30.28 -16.09 3.45
N ILE A 8 -29.80 -16.52 2.28
CA ILE A 8 -30.64 -16.70 1.10
C ILE A 8 -30.48 -18.15 0.62
N ILE A 9 -31.60 -18.86 0.68
CA ILE A 9 -31.86 -20.16 0.02
C ILE A 9 -32.40 -19.83 -1.38
N GLY A 10 -31.87 -20.45 -2.42
CA GLY A 10 -32.40 -20.28 -3.78
C GLY A 10 -31.75 -21.15 -4.85
N ASN A 11 -32.35 -22.32 -5.07
CA ASN A 11 -32.42 -23.12 -6.30
C ASN A 11 -31.17 -23.76 -6.95
N LYS A 12 -31.10 -25.09 -6.75
CA LYS A 12 -30.51 -26.09 -7.65
C LYS A 12 -31.30 -26.17 -8.97
N LYS A 13 -30.60 -26.17 -10.11
CA LYS A 13 -30.92 -26.99 -11.30
C LYS A 13 -29.60 -27.44 -12.00
N HIS A 14 -29.65 -28.66 -12.52
CA HIS A 14 -28.55 -29.59 -12.79
C HIS A 14 -27.78 -29.43 -14.13
N LEU A 15 -26.60 -30.09 -14.17
CA LEU A 15 -25.81 -30.74 -15.27
C LEU A 15 -24.40 -30.13 -15.42
N LYS A 16 -23.24 -30.83 -15.41
CA LYS A 16 -22.77 -32.23 -15.29
C LYS A 16 -21.39 -32.20 -14.58
N PRO A 17 -20.91 -33.27 -13.91
CA PRO A 17 -19.49 -33.40 -13.55
C PRO A 17 -18.74 -34.25 -14.59
N GLU A 18 -17.76 -33.67 -15.29
CA GLU A 18 -16.74 -34.43 -16.02
C GLU A 18 -15.46 -34.55 -15.16
N GLN A 19 -15.20 -35.80 -14.79
CA GLN A 19 -13.97 -36.49 -14.38
C GLN A 19 -12.75 -35.71 -13.83
N PRO A 20 -12.25 -36.08 -12.63
CA PRO A 20 -10.87 -35.83 -12.24
C PRO A 20 -9.94 -36.88 -12.88
N ILE A 21 -8.87 -36.39 -13.52
CA ILE A 21 -7.78 -37.20 -14.05
C ILE A 21 -7.07 -37.92 -12.89
N ILE A 22 -7.12 -39.25 -12.95
CA ILE A 22 -6.41 -40.18 -12.08
C ILE A 22 -4.98 -40.31 -12.63
N LEU A 23 -3.98 -39.90 -11.85
CA LEU A 23 -2.59 -40.31 -12.07
C LEU A 23 -2.34 -41.56 -11.22
N THR A 24 -2.42 -42.71 -11.90
CA THR A 24 -2.05 -44.03 -11.40
C THR A 24 -0.55 -44.11 -11.15
N MET A 25 -0.13 -44.43 -9.91
CA MET A 25 1.20 -44.97 -9.64
C MET A 25 1.11 -46.49 -9.51
N SER A 26 1.91 -47.17 -10.33
CA SER A 26 2.07 -48.60 -10.39
C SER A 26 2.68 -49.16 -9.10
N ALA A 27 2.12 -50.26 -8.63
CA ALA A 27 2.62 -51.06 -7.53
C ALA A 27 3.53 -52.17 -8.06
N SER A 28 4.69 -52.33 -7.42
CA SER A 28 5.48 -53.57 -7.47
C SER A 28 6.01 -53.89 -6.07
N SER A 29 5.29 -54.80 -5.43
CA SER A 29 5.77 -55.98 -4.68
C SER A 29 7.07 -55.87 -3.88
N PHE A 30 6.98 -56.02 -2.56
CA PHE A 30 7.86 -56.92 -1.80
C PHE A 30 7.14 -57.42 -0.52
N THR A 31 7.17 -58.74 -0.32
CA THR A 31 6.50 -59.47 0.76
C THR A 31 7.51 -60.17 1.68
N ALA A 32 7.11 -60.24 2.95
CA ALA A 32 7.45 -61.25 3.98
C ALA A 32 8.78 -61.10 4.78
N PRO A 33 8.91 -61.69 5.99
CA PRO A 33 7.93 -62.48 6.76
C PRO A 33 7.68 -62.04 8.22
N GLN A 34 6.52 -62.48 8.71
CA GLN A 34 6.15 -62.58 10.12
C GLN A 34 6.81 -63.81 10.76
N THR A 35 7.22 -63.73 12.02
CA THR A 35 7.14 -64.84 12.98
C THR A 35 6.79 -64.31 14.37
N LYS A 36 5.69 -64.82 14.91
CA LYS A 36 5.28 -64.77 16.32
C LYS A 36 5.25 -66.22 16.81
N ASN A 37 5.69 -66.47 18.05
CA ASN A 37 5.06 -67.35 19.05
C ASN A 37 5.84 -67.15 20.37
N LEU A 38 5.30 -66.59 21.46
CA LEU A 38 4.27 -67.08 22.42
C LEU A 38 4.64 -68.42 23.07
N GLN A 39 5.08 -68.42 24.33
CA GLN A 39 4.25 -68.81 25.50
C GLN A 39 5.04 -68.88 26.83
N ASN A 40 4.33 -68.46 27.88
CA ASN A 40 4.67 -68.52 29.30
C ASN A 40 4.45 -69.91 29.91
N THR A 41 5.17 -70.22 30.99
CA THR A 41 4.69 -71.11 32.06
C THR A 41 5.21 -70.63 33.42
N PHE A 42 4.33 -70.64 34.42
CA PHE A 42 4.45 -70.02 35.75
C PHE A 42 4.85 -71.03 36.85
N LEU A 43 5.75 -70.57 37.76
CA LEU A 43 5.82 -70.73 39.24
C LEU A 43 5.98 -72.11 39.92
N PRO A 44 6.32 -72.19 41.25
CA PRO A 44 6.64 -71.13 42.25
C PRO A 44 7.92 -71.39 43.10
N LYS A 45 8.35 -70.41 43.92
CA LYS A 45 8.94 -70.69 45.25
C LYS A 45 8.94 -69.47 46.19
N GLU A 46 8.25 -69.68 47.32
CA GLU A 46 8.48 -69.28 48.72
C GLU A 46 9.04 -67.90 49.14
N LYS A 47 8.39 -67.38 50.19
CA LYS A 47 8.70 -66.19 50.98
C LYS A 47 9.87 -66.45 51.95
N THR A 48 10.80 -65.52 52.12
CA THR A 48 11.03 -64.71 53.35
C THR A 48 12.20 -63.72 53.19
N VAL A 49 12.13 -62.64 53.97
CA VAL A 49 12.80 -61.30 53.94
C VAL A 49 13.86 -61.22 55.07
N PRO A 50 14.73 -60.19 55.24
CA PRO A 50 15.55 -59.34 54.34
C PRO A 50 17.08 -59.40 54.66
N LEU A 51 17.95 -59.00 53.73
CA LEU A 51 19.31 -58.54 54.08
C LEU A 51 19.61 -57.20 53.39
N GLU A 52 20.35 -56.35 54.09
CA GLU A 52 20.66 -54.94 53.83
C GLU A 52 21.04 -54.59 52.38
N LYS A 53 20.51 -53.46 51.89
CA LYS A 53 20.83 -52.93 50.57
C LYS A 53 22.25 -52.33 50.55
N GLN A 54 23.14 -53.02 49.85
CA GLN A 54 24.31 -52.43 49.20
C GLN A 54 23.90 -51.32 48.22
N PRO A 55 24.78 -50.32 47.96
CA PRO A 55 24.51 -49.29 46.97
C PRO A 55 24.35 -49.91 45.57
N PRO A 56 23.48 -49.38 44.69
CA PRO A 56 23.24 -50.02 43.40
C PRO A 56 24.49 -49.93 42.51
N SER A 57 24.88 -51.08 41.95
CA SER A 57 25.85 -51.19 40.87
C SER A 57 25.38 -50.44 39.61
N LEU A 58 26.35 -49.98 38.82
CA LEU A 58 26.21 -49.21 37.58
C LEU A 58 25.28 -49.87 36.52
N GLU A 59 25.02 -51.17 36.60
CA GLU A 59 24.18 -51.91 35.65
C GLU A 59 22.67 -51.66 35.78
N ASN A 60 22.18 -51.08 36.90
CA ASN A 60 20.77 -50.75 37.06
C ASN A 60 20.37 -49.37 36.48
N GLN A 61 21.33 -48.58 35.98
CA GLN A 61 21.04 -47.25 35.41
C GLN A 61 20.50 -47.30 33.97
N GLU A 62 20.72 -48.38 33.23
CA GLU A 62 20.30 -48.48 31.82
C GLU A 62 18.81 -48.81 31.63
N LYS A 63 18.10 -49.27 32.68
CA LYS A 63 16.68 -49.67 32.58
C LYS A 63 15.65 -48.53 32.67
N ASN A 64 16.08 -47.26 32.77
CA ASN A 64 15.15 -46.15 33.01
C ASN A 64 15.29 -44.96 32.05
N ILE A 65 15.99 -45.11 30.92
CA ILE A 65 16.08 -44.08 29.88
C ILE A 65 14.81 -44.16 29.01
N SER A 66 13.98 -43.12 29.04
CA SER A 66 12.73 -43.10 28.26
C SER A 66 12.40 -41.71 27.71
N PRO A 67 11.86 -41.60 26.47
CA PRO A 67 11.32 -40.33 25.97
C PRO A 67 10.18 -39.78 26.84
N ARG A 68 9.46 -40.65 27.57
CA ARG A 68 8.38 -40.24 28.49
C ARG A 68 8.90 -39.48 29.70
N ASN A 69 10.18 -39.58 30.04
CA ASN A 69 10.73 -38.88 31.19
C ASN A 69 10.87 -37.36 30.96
N PHE A 70 10.67 -36.89 29.72
CA PHE A 70 10.55 -35.45 29.42
C PHE A 70 9.23 -34.82 29.88
N ILE A 71 8.18 -35.61 30.13
CA ILE A 71 6.83 -35.13 30.51
C ILE A 71 6.52 -35.52 31.96
N TYR A 72 5.62 -34.77 32.61
CA TYR A 72 5.08 -35.19 33.91
C TYR A 72 4.26 -36.47 33.76
N THR A 73 4.26 -37.30 34.81
CA THR A 73 3.44 -38.52 34.86
C THR A 73 1.97 -38.18 34.64
N ASN A 74 1.29 -38.94 33.78
CA ASN A 74 -0.12 -38.74 33.40
C ASN A 74 -0.42 -37.34 32.83
N SER A 75 0.56 -36.68 32.21
CA SER A 75 0.41 -35.37 31.56
C SER A 75 0.98 -35.37 30.15
N VAL A 76 0.59 -34.38 29.35
CA VAL A 76 1.20 -34.06 28.05
C VAL A 76 2.24 -32.92 28.15
N THR A 77 2.38 -32.36 29.36
CA THR A 77 3.20 -31.18 29.62
C THR A 77 4.63 -31.56 29.97
N LEU A 78 5.59 -30.87 29.35
CA LEU A 78 7.02 -31.06 29.59
C LEU A 78 7.39 -30.66 31.02
N LYS A 79 8.27 -31.46 31.65
CA LYS A 79 8.89 -31.10 32.94
C LYS A 79 9.59 -29.75 32.80
N ASN A 80 9.26 -28.83 33.71
CA ASN A 80 9.75 -27.46 33.68
C ASN A 80 10.07 -26.96 35.09
N LYS A 81 10.96 -25.97 35.17
CA LYS A 81 11.47 -25.41 36.43
C LYS A 81 10.40 -24.67 37.26
N TYR A 82 9.25 -24.37 36.66
CA TYR A 82 8.12 -23.73 37.34
C TYR A 82 7.20 -24.73 38.05
N GLY A 83 7.33 -26.02 37.78
CA GLY A 83 6.39 -27.04 38.29
C GLY A 83 5.00 -26.99 37.63
N ILE A 84 4.85 -26.31 36.49
CA ILE A 84 3.55 -26.13 35.83
C ILE A 84 3.19 -27.41 35.05
N THR A 85 2.08 -28.06 35.41
CA THR A 85 1.58 -29.26 34.71
C THR A 85 0.50 -28.97 33.66
N ASP A 86 -0.07 -27.75 33.67
CA ASP A 86 -1.01 -27.27 32.67
C ASP A 86 -0.28 -26.80 31.40
N TYR A 87 -0.68 -27.36 30.25
CA TYR A 87 0.00 -27.11 28.97
C TYR A 87 -0.12 -25.65 28.51
N GLY A 88 -1.31 -25.05 28.64
CA GLY A 88 -1.56 -23.67 28.21
C GLY A 88 -0.79 -22.66 29.05
N LYS A 89 -0.78 -22.83 30.37
CA LYS A 89 0.01 -22.01 31.30
C LYS A 89 1.50 -22.14 31.04
N LEU A 90 2.00 -23.36 30.79
CA LEU A 90 3.41 -23.54 30.43
C LEU A 90 3.74 -22.81 29.11
N GLN A 91 2.89 -22.91 28.09
CA GLN A 91 3.10 -22.21 26.83
C GLN A 91 3.19 -20.69 27.03
N MET A 92 2.27 -20.11 27.81
CA MET A 92 2.29 -18.66 28.09
C MET A 92 3.56 -18.23 28.82
N GLN A 93 3.92 -18.93 29.90
CA GLN A 93 5.12 -18.60 30.68
C GLN A 93 6.40 -18.77 29.84
N CYS A 94 6.50 -19.88 29.11
CA CYS A 94 7.63 -20.16 28.22
C CYS A 94 7.74 -19.11 27.10
N ALA A 95 6.61 -18.68 26.53
CA ALA A 95 6.59 -17.63 25.52
C ALA A 95 7.10 -16.30 26.10
N HIS A 96 6.62 -15.90 27.27
CA HIS A 96 7.03 -14.69 27.97
C HIS A 96 8.54 -14.66 28.27
N ASP A 97 9.09 -15.71 28.85
CA ASP A 97 10.51 -15.74 29.23
C ASP A 97 11.43 -15.84 28.00
N SER A 98 11.02 -16.61 26.98
CA SER A 98 11.77 -16.67 25.72
C SER A 98 11.73 -15.34 24.96
N ALA A 99 10.64 -14.57 25.02
CA ALA A 99 10.56 -13.24 24.41
C ALA A 99 11.55 -12.26 25.05
N LYS A 100 11.68 -12.28 26.39
CA LYS A 100 12.70 -11.49 27.10
C LYS A 100 14.11 -11.90 26.70
N ALA A 101 14.39 -13.20 26.60
CA ALA A 101 15.70 -13.71 26.20
C ALA A 101 16.07 -13.34 24.76
N ILE A 102 15.11 -13.35 23.82
CA ILE A 102 15.33 -12.92 22.42
C ILE A 102 15.78 -11.45 22.34
N ILE A 103 15.18 -10.56 23.15
CA ILE A 103 15.57 -9.14 23.17
C ILE A 103 17.06 -9.00 23.55
N ASN A 104 17.50 -9.72 24.58
CA ASN A 104 18.91 -9.69 25.01
C ASN A 104 19.84 -10.29 23.94
N LEU A 105 19.49 -11.45 23.38
CA LEU A 105 20.29 -12.11 22.34
C LEU A 105 20.48 -11.24 21.09
N ARG A 106 19.50 -10.41 20.74
CA ARG A 106 19.61 -9.46 19.61
C ARG A 106 20.66 -8.37 19.87
N GLN A 107 20.81 -7.95 21.12
CA GLN A 107 21.79 -6.93 21.53
C GLN A 107 23.21 -7.49 21.72
N GLU A 108 23.34 -8.81 21.95
CA GLU A 108 24.65 -9.45 22.04
C GLU A 108 25.39 -9.36 20.69
N ALA A 109 26.69 -9.05 20.74
CA ALA A 109 27.54 -9.11 19.56
C ALA A 109 27.54 -10.54 18.99
N PRO A 110 27.57 -10.72 17.66
CA PRO A 110 27.71 -12.05 17.07
C PRO A 110 28.98 -12.76 17.58
N PRO A 111 28.94 -14.09 17.75
CA PRO A 111 30.11 -14.83 18.21
C PRO A 111 31.23 -14.76 17.16
N GLN A 112 32.49 -14.86 17.60
CA GLN A 112 33.64 -14.93 16.68
C GLN A 112 33.54 -16.10 15.69
N LYS A 113 32.94 -17.22 16.14
CA LYS A 113 32.65 -18.40 15.31
C LYS A 113 31.19 -18.78 15.47
N LEU A 114 30.45 -18.78 14.36
CA LEU A 114 29.10 -19.36 14.30
C LEU A 114 29.21 -20.86 14.07
N THR A 115 28.82 -21.64 15.06
CA THR A 115 28.80 -23.10 15.02
C THR A 115 27.55 -23.62 15.75
N SER A 116 27.36 -24.93 15.74
CA SER A 116 26.40 -25.69 16.51
C SER A 116 26.51 -25.35 18.01
N ALA A 117 27.72 -25.07 18.52
CA ALA A 117 27.89 -24.59 19.89
C ALA A 117 27.13 -23.30 20.18
N TYR A 118 27.08 -22.37 19.21
CA TYR A 118 26.27 -21.15 19.32
C TYR A 118 24.77 -21.44 19.22
N LEU A 119 24.35 -22.39 18.38
CA LEU A 119 22.96 -22.86 18.34
C LEU A 119 22.52 -23.43 19.70
N LEU A 120 23.37 -24.23 20.35
CA LEU A 120 23.15 -24.78 21.69
C LEU A 120 23.12 -23.66 22.75
N TYR A 121 24.01 -22.66 22.63
CA TYR A 121 24.00 -21.47 23.49
C TYR A 121 22.70 -20.67 23.38
N ILE A 122 22.22 -20.41 22.16
CA ILE A 122 20.93 -19.73 21.95
C ILE A 122 19.83 -20.52 22.65
N HIS A 123 19.75 -21.84 22.42
CA HIS A 123 18.73 -22.66 23.06
C HIS A 123 18.84 -22.61 24.59
N HIS A 124 20.05 -22.68 25.13
CA HIS A 124 20.27 -22.51 26.56
C HIS A 124 19.73 -21.16 27.03
N THR A 125 20.12 -20.05 26.41
CA THR A 125 19.71 -18.70 26.81
C THR A 125 18.20 -18.49 26.73
N LEU A 126 17.54 -19.03 25.70
CA LEU A 126 16.08 -18.94 25.53
C LEU A 126 15.31 -19.74 26.59
N PHE A 127 15.85 -20.87 27.04
CA PHE A 127 15.10 -21.85 27.82
C PHE A 127 15.68 -22.16 29.20
N LYS A 128 16.79 -21.52 29.62
CA LYS A 128 17.47 -21.78 30.90
C LYS A 128 16.57 -21.59 32.11
N ASN A 129 15.56 -20.71 32.03
CA ASN A 129 14.61 -20.50 33.11
C ASN A 129 13.45 -21.52 33.07
N THR A 130 13.18 -22.13 31.90
CA THR A 130 12.03 -23.02 31.68
C THR A 130 12.39 -24.50 31.82
N PHE A 131 13.48 -24.96 31.19
CA PHE A 131 13.82 -26.38 31.09
C PHE A 131 15.20 -26.67 31.70
N GLU A 132 15.34 -27.80 32.40
CA GLU A 132 16.63 -28.25 32.95
C GLU A 132 17.62 -28.64 31.85
N TRP A 133 17.11 -29.19 30.75
CA TRP A 133 17.87 -29.65 29.58
C TRP A 133 18.15 -28.53 28.56
N ALA A 134 17.99 -27.25 28.95
CA ALA A 134 18.25 -26.13 28.05
C ALA A 134 19.69 -26.20 27.49
N GLY A 135 19.83 -26.23 26.16
CA GLY A 135 21.12 -26.33 25.46
C GLY A 135 21.61 -27.77 25.27
N LYS A 136 20.80 -28.78 25.63
CA LYS A 136 21.12 -30.20 25.42
C LYS A 136 20.34 -30.76 24.23
N THR A 137 21.00 -31.57 23.43
CA THR A 137 20.42 -32.21 22.24
C THR A 137 19.65 -33.48 22.65
N ARG A 138 18.61 -33.82 21.89
CA ARG A 138 17.60 -34.81 22.30
C ARG A 138 18.04 -36.27 22.18
N GLU A 139 19.06 -36.55 21.38
CA GLU A 139 19.63 -37.89 21.17
C GLU A 139 20.57 -38.30 22.29
N LYS A 140 21.03 -37.35 23.12
CA LYS A 140 21.90 -37.63 24.27
C LYS A 140 21.04 -37.82 25.53
N PRO A 141 21.30 -38.83 26.37
CA PRO A 141 20.63 -38.98 27.65
C PRO A 141 20.80 -37.75 28.54
N PHE A 142 19.71 -37.28 29.15
CA PHE A 142 19.69 -36.19 30.11
C PHE A 142 19.08 -36.66 31.43
N THR A 143 19.81 -36.49 32.52
CA THR A 143 19.35 -36.83 33.88
C THR A 143 18.72 -35.59 34.54
N PHE A 144 17.44 -35.67 34.87
CA PHE A 144 16.71 -34.64 35.62
C PHE A 144 17.11 -34.65 37.10
N LYS A 145 16.83 -33.53 37.79
CA LYS A 145 17.00 -33.43 39.26
C LYS A 145 16.17 -34.46 40.05
N ASP A 146 15.08 -34.96 39.48
CA ASP A 146 14.26 -36.01 40.08
C ASP A 146 14.84 -37.44 39.91
N GLY A 147 16.03 -37.55 39.31
CA GLY A 147 16.73 -38.81 39.09
C GLY A 147 16.31 -39.57 37.82
N THR A 148 15.25 -39.14 37.12
CA THR A 148 14.83 -39.78 35.86
C THR A 148 15.75 -39.39 34.71
N VAL A 149 15.97 -40.32 33.78
CA VAL A 149 16.81 -40.09 32.60
C VAL A 149 15.96 -40.07 31.35
N ALA A 150 16.03 -39.00 30.55
CA ALA A 150 15.27 -38.88 29.31
C ALA A 150 16.19 -38.85 28.09
N CYS A 151 15.74 -39.50 27.01
CA CYS A 151 16.38 -39.48 25.71
C CYS A 151 15.29 -39.64 24.64
N MET A 152 15.37 -38.90 23.54
CA MET A 152 14.42 -38.97 22.43
C MET A 152 15.17 -38.98 21.09
N PRO A 153 15.85 -40.10 20.77
CA PRO A 153 16.65 -40.22 19.56
C PRO A 153 15.77 -40.25 18.29
N GLU A 154 14.53 -40.72 18.40
CA GLU A 154 13.53 -40.67 17.33
C GLU A 154 12.44 -39.67 17.66
N MET A 155 12.08 -38.84 16.69
CA MET A 155 10.99 -37.88 16.82
C MET A 155 10.20 -37.78 15.52
N LYS A 156 8.87 -37.78 15.67
CA LYS A 156 7.93 -37.48 14.59
C LYS A 156 6.96 -36.40 15.06
N LYS A 157 6.65 -35.45 14.19
CA LYS A 157 5.64 -34.41 14.44
C LYS A 157 4.82 -34.20 13.16
N ALA A 158 3.49 -34.16 13.28
CA ALA A 158 2.58 -33.96 12.14
C ALA A 158 2.88 -34.89 10.93
N ASN A 159 3.15 -36.17 11.20
CA ASN A 159 3.54 -37.19 10.20
C ASN A 159 4.87 -36.93 9.48
N ILE A 160 5.72 -36.06 10.01
CA ILE A 160 7.07 -35.80 9.51
C ILE A 160 8.08 -36.44 10.44
N SER A 161 9.01 -37.21 9.88
CA SER A 161 10.10 -37.84 10.64
C SER A 161 11.35 -36.96 10.58
N PHE A 162 11.92 -36.67 11.74
CA PHE A 162 13.18 -35.94 11.85
C PHE A 162 14.37 -36.91 11.85
N ALA A 163 15.59 -36.37 11.83
CA ALA A 163 16.82 -37.15 11.96
C ALA A 163 16.77 -38.09 13.19
N SER A 164 17.27 -39.31 13.08
CA SER A 164 17.25 -40.29 14.18
C SER A 164 18.65 -40.57 14.72
N GLY A 165 18.76 -40.60 16.06
CA GLY A 165 19.99 -40.97 16.76
C GLY A 165 21.22 -40.18 16.28
N LYS A 166 22.23 -40.88 15.76
CA LYS A 166 23.50 -40.30 15.29
C LYS A 166 23.32 -39.24 14.19
N LYS A 167 22.27 -39.32 13.38
CA LYS A 167 21.98 -38.33 12.32
C LYS A 167 21.75 -36.92 12.87
N VAL A 168 21.37 -36.78 14.14
CA VAL A 168 21.27 -35.46 14.79
C VAL A 168 22.66 -34.84 14.92
N GLN A 169 23.63 -35.61 15.40
CA GLN A 169 25.01 -35.17 15.57
C GLN A 169 25.70 -34.91 14.22
N GLU A 170 25.51 -35.81 13.24
CA GLU A 170 25.99 -35.62 11.87
C GLU A 170 25.43 -34.35 11.22
N GLY A 171 24.16 -34.01 11.48
CA GLY A 171 23.54 -32.78 11.00
C GLY A 171 24.16 -31.51 11.61
N LEU A 172 24.51 -31.55 12.89
CA LEU A 172 25.21 -30.44 13.56
C LEU A 172 26.66 -30.30 13.09
N GLU A 173 27.35 -31.41 12.83
CA GLU A 173 28.70 -31.40 12.25
C GLU A 173 28.68 -30.88 10.80
N ASN A 174 27.66 -31.25 10.03
CA ASN A 174 27.47 -30.71 8.69
C ASN A 174 27.22 -29.20 8.72
N LEU A 175 26.41 -28.70 9.66
CA LEU A 175 26.22 -27.26 9.87
C LEU A 175 27.56 -26.54 10.10
N ASP A 176 28.40 -27.07 11.00
CA ASP A 176 29.70 -26.49 11.33
C ASP A 176 30.67 -26.50 10.15
N ARG A 177 30.70 -27.62 9.42
CA ARG A 177 31.49 -27.76 8.20
C ARG A 177 31.06 -26.75 7.16
N THR A 178 29.76 -26.66 6.84
CA THR A 178 29.24 -25.74 5.82
C THR A 178 29.53 -24.28 6.20
N LEU A 179 29.32 -23.88 7.45
CA LEU A 179 29.62 -22.51 7.91
C LEU A 179 31.11 -22.19 7.80
N THR A 180 31.98 -23.15 8.10
CA THR A 180 33.44 -22.98 7.99
C THR A 180 33.87 -22.87 6.53
N GLU A 181 33.48 -23.84 5.68
CA GLU A 181 33.85 -23.89 4.26
C GLU A 181 33.33 -22.70 3.47
N LYS A 182 32.14 -22.19 3.82
CA LYS A 182 31.50 -21.06 3.15
C LYS A 182 31.77 -19.73 3.85
N ASN A 183 32.69 -19.69 4.82
CA ASN A 183 33.04 -18.48 5.59
C ASN A 183 31.81 -17.71 6.13
N ASN A 184 30.86 -18.44 6.73
CA ASN A 184 29.59 -17.92 7.22
C ASN A 184 28.78 -17.14 6.16
N PHE A 185 28.93 -17.51 4.88
CA PHE A 185 28.29 -16.85 3.74
C PHE A 185 28.65 -15.36 3.57
N LYS A 186 29.78 -14.92 4.14
CA LYS A 186 30.27 -13.55 3.97
C LYS A 186 30.66 -13.28 2.52
N GLY A 187 30.38 -12.05 2.06
CA GLY A 187 30.75 -11.59 0.72
C GLY A 187 29.87 -12.13 -0.40
N LEU A 188 28.80 -12.86 -0.08
CA LEU A 188 27.80 -13.26 -1.06
C LEU A 188 26.85 -12.10 -1.40
N SER A 189 26.25 -12.14 -2.59
CA SER A 189 25.07 -11.32 -2.86
C SER A 189 23.91 -11.78 -1.97
N ARG A 190 22.91 -10.91 -1.80
CA ARG A 190 21.71 -11.24 -1.02
C ARG A 190 21.01 -12.48 -1.58
N GLU A 191 20.92 -12.61 -2.89
CA GLU A 191 20.27 -13.72 -3.59
C GLU A 191 21.02 -15.04 -3.32
N ALA A 192 22.35 -15.02 -3.43
CA ALA A 192 23.19 -16.18 -3.12
C ALA A 192 23.13 -16.53 -1.63
N PHE A 193 23.09 -15.54 -0.73
CA PHE A 193 22.87 -15.76 0.69
C PHE A 193 21.52 -16.42 0.97
N VAL A 194 20.43 -15.92 0.37
CA VAL A 194 19.08 -16.47 0.51
C VAL A 194 19.04 -17.93 0.10
N GLU A 195 19.62 -18.27 -1.05
CA GLU A 195 19.70 -19.63 -1.56
C GLU A 195 20.38 -20.56 -0.54
N ASN A 196 21.58 -20.20 -0.09
CA ASN A 196 22.36 -21.04 0.81
C ASN A 196 21.75 -21.11 2.23
N ALA A 197 21.22 -20.00 2.74
CA ALA A 197 20.63 -19.94 4.07
C ALA A 197 19.30 -20.69 4.15
N ALA A 198 18.48 -20.64 3.10
CA ALA A 198 17.23 -21.39 3.02
C ALA A 198 17.49 -22.91 3.02
N GLU A 199 18.46 -23.39 2.23
CA GLU A 199 18.85 -24.80 2.22
C GLU A 199 19.40 -25.25 3.58
N MET A 200 20.25 -24.44 4.21
CA MET A 200 20.75 -24.72 5.55
C MET A 200 19.62 -24.78 6.59
N MET A 201 18.60 -23.92 6.47
CA MET A 201 17.42 -23.95 7.36
C MET A 201 16.62 -25.24 7.15
N ILE A 202 16.45 -25.71 5.92
CA ILE A 202 15.78 -26.98 5.62
C ILE A 202 16.53 -28.15 6.27
N GLN A 203 17.85 -28.19 6.11
CA GLN A 203 18.70 -29.22 6.73
C GLN A 203 18.57 -29.18 8.26
N LEU A 204 18.67 -28.00 8.87
CA LEU A 204 18.58 -27.85 10.33
C LEU A 204 17.17 -28.17 10.86
N ASN A 205 16.12 -27.89 10.07
CA ASN A 205 14.75 -28.30 10.36
C ASN A 205 14.60 -29.83 10.40
N TYR A 206 15.25 -30.54 9.48
CA TYR A 206 15.31 -32.01 9.48
C TYR A 206 16.12 -32.56 10.66
N THR A 207 17.27 -31.95 10.99
CA THR A 207 18.10 -32.34 12.14
C THR A 207 17.29 -32.29 13.44
N HIS A 208 16.52 -31.22 13.64
CA HIS A 208 15.63 -31.02 14.79
C HIS A 208 16.30 -31.36 16.14
N PRO A 209 17.41 -30.69 16.49
CA PRO A 209 18.37 -31.19 17.50
C PRO A 209 17.84 -31.17 18.94
N PHE A 210 16.84 -30.36 19.26
CA PHE A 210 16.33 -30.20 20.63
C PHE A 210 15.00 -30.90 20.85
N ARG A 211 14.65 -31.19 22.11
CA ARG A 211 13.35 -31.78 22.46
C ARG A 211 12.18 -30.83 22.17
N GLU A 212 12.33 -29.54 22.43
CA GLU A 212 11.34 -28.50 22.15
C GLU A 212 12.06 -27.16 21.96
N GLY A 213 11.48 -26.21 21.22
CA GLY A 213 12.09 -24.88 21.05
C GLY A 213 13.01 -24.73 19.83
N ASN A 214 13.07 -25.74 18.95
CA ASN A 214 13.87 -25.72 17.71
C ASN A 214 13.61 -24.46 16.87
N GLY A 215 12.35 -24.17 16.51
CA GLY A 215 12.04 -23.04 15.63
C GLY A 215 12.45 -21.67 16.17
N ARG A 216 12.32 -21.42 17.49
CA ARG A 216 12.77 -20.16 18.11
C ARG A 216 14.29 -20.03 18.09
N THR A 217 14.98 -21.14 18.36
CA THR A 217 16.46 -21.20 18.35
C THR A 217 17.01 -21.01 16.93
N GLN A 218 16.45 -21.72 15.95
CA GLN A 218 16.86 -21.65 14.55
C GLN A 218 16.67 -20.25 13.98
N ARG A 219 15.50 -19.62 14.18
CA ARG A 219 15.27 -18.25 13.68
C ARG A 219 16.27 -17.25 14.24
N MET A 220 16.55 -17.30 15.55
CA MET A 220 17.55 -16.43 16.15
C MET A 220 18.97 -16.72 15.60
N PHE A 221 19.31 -17.99 15.39
CA PHE A 221 20.57 -18.38 14.77
C PHE A 221 20.71 -17.79 13.35
N PHE A 222 19.67 -17.88 12.53
CA PHE A 222 19.68 -17.34 11.16
C PHE A 222 19.64 -15.80 11.13
N GLU A 223 18.96 -15.13 12.06
CA GLU A 223 19.08 -13.68 12.23
C GLU A 223 20.53 -13.26 12.49
N LYS A 224 21.25 -13.97 13.39
CA LYS A 224 22.67 -13.72 13.67
C LYS A 224 23.60 -14.10 12.52
N LEU A 225 23.30 -15.18 11.79
CA LEU A 225 24.04 -15.56 10.60
C LEU A 225 23.93 -14.48 9.50
N ALA A 226 22.72 -13.95 9.28
CA ALA A 226 22.51 -12.84 8.35
C ALA A 226 23.32 -11.61 8.76
N GLU A 227 23.27 -11.23 10.04
CA GLU A 227 24.05 -10.12 10.60
C GLU A 227 25.55 -10.29 10.32
N VAL A 228 26.10 -11.48 10.56
CA VAL A 228 27.51 -11.81 10.29
C VAL A 228 27.86 -11.78 8.80
N ALA A 229 26.93 -12.19 7.94
CA ALA A 229 27.10 -12.20 6.49
C ALA A 229 26.95 -10.81 5.84
N GLY A 230 26.46 -9.80 6.57
CA GLY A 230 26.19 -8.46 6.04
C GLY A 230 24.78 -8.31 5.46
N HIS A 231 23.85 -9.19 5.83
CA HIS A 231 22.45 -9.18 5.41
C HIS A 231 21.52 -9.01 6.61
N LYS A 232 20.22 -8.92 6.35
CA LYS A 232 19.18 -8.86 7.37
C LYS A 232 18.18 -9.98 7.12
N LEU A 233 17.65 -10.56 8.19
CA LEU A 233 16.47 -11.42 8.16
C LEU A 233 15.53 -10.94 9.25
N ASP A 234 14.25 -10.76 8.93
CA ASP A 234 13.22 -10.39 9.90
C ASP A 234 12.09 -11.43 9.92
N PHE A 235 12.26 -12.48 10.73
CA PHE A 235 11.24 -13.52 10.86
C PHE A 235 9.96 -13.04 11.56
N SER A 236 9.93 -11.82 12.13
CA SER A 236 8.69 -11.30 12.73
C SER A 236 7.61 -10.98 11.69
N LEU A 237 8.00 -10.93 10.41
CA LEU A 237 7.13 -10.70 9.26
C LEU A 237 6.50 -11.98 8.70
N ILE A 238 6.89 -13.15 9.22
CA ILE A 238 6.43 -14.45 8.74
C ILE A 238 5.33 -15.00 9.63
N THR A 239 4.21 -15.40 9.02
CA THR A 239 3.13 -16.08 9.73
C THR A 239 3.53 -17.52 10.07
N GLN A 240 2.89 -18.08 11.11
CA GLN A 240 3.15 -19.46 11.51
C GLN A 240 2.76 -20.42 10.37
N GLU A 241 1.65 -20.14 9.67
CA GLU A 241 1.20 -20.96 8.55
C GLU A 241 2.19 -20.98 7.39
N ARG A 242 2.77 -19.82 7.02
CA ARG A 242 3.80 -19.76 5.98
C ARG A 242 5.04 -20.57 6.34
N MET A 243 5.52 -20.44 7.58
CA MET A 243 6.68 -21.19 8.07
C MET A 243 6.41 -22.71 8.05
N ASN A 244 5.20 -23.12 8.47
CA ASN A 244 4.78 -24.52 8.42
C ASN A 244 4.76 -25.02 6.97
N LEU A 245 4.09 -24.32 6.07
CA LEU A 245 3.99 -24.70 4.66
C LEU A 245 5.37 -24.88 4.04
N ALA A 246 6.26 -23.89 4.20
CA ALA A 246 7.61 -23.95 3.63
C ALA A 246 8.42 -25.14 4.18
N SER A 247 8.31 -25.42 5.48
CA SER A 247 9.01 -26.53 6.12
C SER A 247 8.44 -27.92 5.74
N ILE A 248 7.13 -28.01 5.50
CA ILE A 248 6.48 -29.27 5.13
C ILE A 248 6.77 -29.62 3.67
N VAL A 249 6.66 -28.64 2.76
CA VAL A 249 6.88 -28.84 1.32
C VAL A 249 8.31 -29.27 1.04
N SER A 250 9.30 -28.65 1.70
CA SER A 250 10.71 -29.02 1.54
C SER A 250 10.99 -30.47 1.92
N VAL A 251 10.32 -31.01 2.94
CA VAL A 251 10.53 -32.40 3.39
C VAL A 251 9.73 -33.40 2.57
N LYS A 252 8.47 -33.09 2.23
CA LYS A 252 7.58 -34.04 1.53
C LYS A 252 7.86 -34.14 0.04
N SER A 253 8.21 -33.02 -0.60
CA SER A 253 8.34 -32.91 -2.04
C SER A 253 9.78 -32.65 -2.49
N GLY A 254 10.70 -32.36 -1.56
CA GLY A 254 12.06 -31.93 -1.89
C GLY A 254 12.13 -30.53 -2.50
N ASP A 255 11.02 -29.79 -2.49
CA ASP A 255 10.91 -28.46 -3.08
C ASP A 255 11.27 -27.38 -2.06
N SER A 256 12.41 -26.73 -2.27
CA SER A 256 12.93 -25.67 -1.41
C SER A 256 12.45 -24.26 -1.79
N GLU A 257 11.77 -24.09 -2.92
CA GLU A 257 11.31 -22.78 -3.41
C GLU A 257 10.43 -22.02 -2.41
N PRO A 258 9.50 -22.65 -1.66
CA PRO A 258 8.74 -21.94 -0.64
C PRO A 258 9.62 -21.37 0.49
N MET A 259 10.70 -22.07 0.86
CA MET A 259 11.65 -21.59 1.89
C MET A 259 12.53 -20.47 1.35
N LYS A 260 13.03 -20.60 0.12
CA LYS A 260 13.80 -19.54 -0.55
C LYS A 260 12.98 -18.26 -0.70
N HIS A 261 11.73 -18.38 -1.14
CA HIS A 261 10.82 -17.26 -1.24
C HIS A 261 10.54 -16.60 0.14
N LEU A 262 10.44 -17.40 1.21
CA LEU A 262 10.33 -16.89 2.57
C LEU A 262 11.57 -16.08 2.97
N PHE A 263 12.77 -16.58 2.70
CA PHE A 263 14.02 -15.87 3.00
C PHE A 263 14.22 -14.63 2.13
N ASP A 264 13.82 -14.67 0.87
CA ASP A 264 13.85 -13.52 -0.04
C ASP A 264 12.96 -12.37 0.51
N ASP A 265 11.73 -12.69 0.89
CA ASP A 265 10.76 -11.74 1.43
C ASP A 265 11.26 -10.98 2.68
N ILE A 266 11.96 -11.68 3.57
CA ILE A 266 12.43 -11.10 4.85
C ILE A 266 13.85 -10.57 4.82
N SER A 267 14.53 -10.69 3.67
CA SER A 267 15.88 -10.14 3.45
C SER A 267 15.88 -8.95 2.51
N ASN A 268 14.93 -8.87 1.58
CA ASN A 268 14.81 -7.75 0.66
C ASN A 268 14.20 -6.53 1.40
N PRO A 269 14.88 -5.36 1.43
CA PRO A 269 14.40 -4.18 2.14
C PRO A 269 13.03 -3.66 1.67
N GLU A 270 12.75 -3.71 0.36
CA GLU A 270 11.47 -3.25 -0.20
C GLU A 270 10.33 -4.19 0.19
N LYS A 271 10.55 -5.50 0.09
CA LYS A 271 9.58 -6.53 0.50
C LYS A 271 9.32 -6.52 1.99
N THR A 272 10.38 -6.37 2.79
CA THR A 272 10.31 -6.24 4.25
C THR A 272 9.46 -5.04 4.65
N LEU A 273 9.57 -3.92 3.93
CA LEU A 273 8.78 -2.72 4.21
C LEU A 273 7.28 -2.95 4.00
N ILE A 274 6.88 -3.48 2.84
CA ILE A 274 5.45 -3.71 2.54
C ILE A 274 4.84 -4.80 3.42
N LEU A 275 5.63 -5.83 3.78
CA LEU A 275 5.21 -6.85 4.75
C LEU A 275 5.04 -6.26 6.15
N LYS A 276 5.97 -5.40 6.59
CA LYS A 276 5.88 -4.74 7.89
C LYS A 276 4.65 -3.85 7.97
N GLU A 277 4.43 -3.02 6.96
CA GLU A 277 3.24 -2.19 6.83
C GLU A 277 1.95 -3.02 6.95
N PHE A 278 1.89 -4.14 6.22
CA PHE A 278 0.77 -5.06 6.31
C PHE A 278 0.60 -5.63 7.72
N ILE A 279 1.65 -6.21 8.30
CA ILE A 279 1.58 -6.86 9.61
C ILE A 279 1.20 -5.86 10.71
N ASP A 280 1.74 -4.64 10.67
CA ASP A 280 1.43 -3.58 11.65
C ASP A 280 -0.01 -3.08 11.51
N HIS A 281 -0.52 -2.94 10.28
CA HIS A 281 -1.93 -2.64 10.04
C HIS A 281 -2.84 -3.73 10.61
N MET A 282 -2.55 -5.01 10.31
CA MET A 282 -3.35 -6.14 10.78
C MET A 282 -3.36 -6.27 12.30
N LYS A 283 -2.24 -5.99 12.97
CA LYS A 283 -2.16 -5.90 14.43
C LYS A 283 -3.06 -4.79 14.98
N LYS A 284 -3.08 -3.61 14.33
CA LYS A 284 -3.87 -2.46 14.77
C LYS A 284 -5.37 -2.71 14.71
N ILE A 285 -5.85 -3.41 13.67
CA ILE A 285 -7.28 -3.72 13.51
C ILE A 285 -7.71 -4.97 14.31
N GLY A 286 -6.77 -5.66 14.97
CA GLY A 286 -7.08 -6.76 15.88
C GLY A 286 -7.60 -8.02 15.18
N VAL A 287 -7.18 -8.30 13.94
CA VAL A 287 -7.64 -9.51 13.24
C VAL A 287 -7.16 -10.76 13.98
N GLU A 288 -8.13 -11.50 14.53
CA GLU A 288 -7.91 -12.82 15.13
C GLU A 288 -7.39 -13.80 14.06
N ASN A 289 -6.51 -14.72 14.45
CA ASN A 289 -5.97 -15.79 13.60
C ASN A 289 -5.03 -15.38 12.46
N MET A 290 -4.43 -14.18 12.47
CA MET A 290 -3.41 -13.80 11.48
C MET A 290 -2.20 -14.76 11.43
N LYS A 291 -1.89 -15.44 12.53
CA LYS A 291 -0.83 -16.46 12.57
C LYS A 291 -1.13 -17.65 11.66
N GLU A 292 -2.40 -17.93 11.39
CA GLU A 292 -2.92 -19.06 10.62
C GLU A 292 -3.18 -18.70 9.15
N ARG A 293 -2.98 -17.43 8.76
CA ARG A 293 -3.13 -16.99 7.37
C ARG A 293 -1.81 -17.14 6.62
N LEU A 294 -1.89 -17.57 5.36
CA LEU A 294 -0.75 -17.56 4.46
C LEU A 294 -0.58 -16.15 3.87
N VAL A 295 0.58 -15.54 4.11
CA VAL A 295 0.91 -14.18 3.66
C VAL A 295 2.23 -14.21 2.91
N LEU A 296 2.22 -13.81 1.65
CA LEU A 296 3.36 -13.89 0.73
C LEU A 296 3.51 -12.53 0.03
N THR A 297 4.73 -12.11 -0.31
CA THR A 297 4.84 -11.07 -1.35
C THR A 297 4.58 -11.66 -2.72
N ALA A 298 4.14 -10.83 -3.66
CA ALA A 298 3.99 -11.20 -5.05
C ALA A 298 5.38 -11.47 -5.67
N LYS A 299 5.49 -12.59 -6.39
CA LYS A 299 6.70 -12.98 -7.11
C LYS A 299 6.74 -12.34 -8.50
N GLU A 300 7.94 -12.04 -8.96
CA GLU A 300 8.18 -11.52 -10.32
C GLU A 300 7.57 -12.47 -11.37
N GLU A 301 6.98 -11.90 -12.41
CA GLU A 301 6.33 -12.60 -13.52
C GLU A 301 5.10 -13.45 -13.18
N GLU A 302 4.77 -13.63 -11.90
CA GLU A 302 3.56 -14.33 -11.50
C GLU A 302 2.32 -13.43 -11.62
N THR A 303 1.21 -14.06 -11.98
CA THR A 303 -0.10 -13.41 -12.10
C THR A 303 -1.04 -13.90 -11.02
N TYR A 304 -1.66 -12.94 -10.32
CA TYR A 304 -2.56 -13.17 -9.21
C TYR A 304 -3.94 -12.61 -9.56
N THR A 305 -4.97 -13.45 -9.49
CA THR A 305 -6.37 -13.02 -9.65
C THR A 305 -7.11 -13.22 -8.32
N GLY A 306 -7.70 -12.15 -7.82
CA GLY A 306 -8.39 -12.17 -6.55
C GLY A 306 -9.11 -10.86 -6.26
N PHE A 307 -9.33 -10.60 -4.98
CA PHE A 307 -10.02 -9.39 -4.53
C PHE A 307 -9.06 -8.43 -3.85
N TYR A 308 -9.08 -7.17 -4.26
CA TYR A 308 -8.33 -6.11 -3.60
C TYR A 308 -8.83 -5.92 -2.17
N ARG A 309 -7.92 -5.91 -1.21
CA ARG A 309 -8.23 -5.76 0.22
C ARG A 309 -7.69 -4.46 0.82
N GLY A 310 -7.29 -3.52 -0.03
CA GLY A 310 -6.69 -2.26 0.40
C GLY A 310 -5.17 -2.32 0.38
N GLY A 311 -4.56 -1.24 0.85
CA GLY A 311 -3.11 -1.10 0.90
C GLY A 311 -2.73 0.09 1.76
N GLY A 312 -1.47 0.13 2.18
CA GLY A 312 -0.91 1.25 2.93
C GLY A 312 -0.18 2.24 2.02
N ALA A 313 0.79 2.96 2.55
CA ALA A 313 1.64 3.91 1.86
C ALA A 313 2.44 3.29 0.70
N ASN A 314 2.92 2.05 0.84
CA ASN A 314 3.81 1.44 -0.14
C ASN A 314 3.25 0.12 -0.70
N GLY A 315 2.68 -0.70 0.15
CA GLY A 315 2.14 -2.00 -0.23
C GLY A 315 0.64 -1.99 -0.53
N PHE A 316 0.18 -3.02 -1.21
CA PHE A 316 -1.23 -3.36 -1.33
C PHE A 316 -1.46 -4.87 -1.18
N MET A 317 -2.71 -5.27 -0.94
CA MET A 317 -3.07 -6.66 -0.66
C MET A 317 -4.14 -7.18 -1.63
N ILE A 318 -3.92 -8.39 -2.12
CA ILE A 318 -4.90 -9.20 -2.85
C ILE A 318 -5.21 -10.47 -2.03
N ASP A 319 -6.49 -10.78 -1.87
CA ASP A 319 -6.95 -12.07 -1.35
C ASP A 319 -7.16 -13.04 -2.51
N VAL A 320 -6.27 -14.04 -2.61
CA VAL A 320 -6.28 -15.10 -3.60
C VAL A 320 -6.67 -16.40 -2.90
N LYS A 321 -7.98 -16.70 -2.90
CA LYS A 321 -8.56 -17.91 -2.30
C LYS A 321 -8.13 -18.13 -0.83
N GLY A 322 -8.06 -17.05 -0.04
CA GLY A 322 -7.67 -17.10 1.37
C GLY A 322 -6.18 -16.92 1.64
N THR A 323 -5.34 -16.89 0.60
CA THR A 323 -3.93 -16.47 0.68
C THR A 323 -3.82 -14.97 0.43
N PHE A 324 -3.13 -14.26 1.30
CA PHE A 324 -2.86 -12.83 1.12
C PHE A 324 -1.56 -12.62 0.37
N ILE A 325 -1.68 -12.05 -0.83
CA ILE A 325 -0.57 -11.67 -1.68
C ILE A 325 -0.34 -10.17 -1.53
N ILE A 326 0.86 -9.80 -1.10
CA ILE A 326 1.28 -8.43 -0.84
C ILE A 326 2.09 -7.94 -2.04
N GLY A 327 1.59 -6.93 -2.75
CA GLY A 327 2.26 -6.29 -3.88
C GLY A 327 2.82 -4.92 -3.51
N ASP A 328 3.79 -4.43 -4.28
CA ASP A 328 4.27 -3.05 -4.21
C ASP A 328 3.44 -2.16 -5.15
N LYS A 329 2.93 -1.04 -4.63
CA LYS A 329 2.14 -0.08 -5.41
C LYS A 329 2.90 0.48 -6.60
N LYS A 330 4.23 0.53 -6.57
CA LYS A 330 5.04 1.00 -7.72
C LYS A 330 4.86 0.11 -8.96
N HIS A 331 4.32 -1.11 -8.81
CA HIS A 331 4.04 -2.04 -9.90
C HIS A 331 2.62 -1.90 -10.46
N LEU A 332 1.76 -1.08 -9.85
CA LEU A 332 0.42 -0.79 -10.36
C LEU A 332 0.44 0.46 -11.22
N ALA A 333 -0.41 0.47 -12.25
CA ALA A 333 -0.59 1.65 -13.07
C ALA A 333 -1.27 2.77 -12.24
N PRO A 334 -0.93 4.06 -12.47
CA PRO A 334 -1.51 5.18 -11.73
C PRO A 334 -3.03 5.20 -11.69
N GLU A 335 -3.67 4.83 -12.80
CA GLU A 335 -5.13 4.80 -12.92
C GLU A 335 -5.72 3.76 -11.98
N GLN A 336 -5.09 2.58 -11.89
CA GLN A 336 -5.52 1.51 -10.98
C GLN A 336 -5.43 1.99 -9.54
N LEU A 337 -4.32 2.60 -9.13
CA LEU A 337 -4.15 3.09 -7.76
C LEU A 337 -5.17 4.16 -7.35
N LYS A 338 -5.60 5.01 -8.29
CA LYS A 338 -6.57 6.08 -8.04
C LYS A 338 -8.00 5.60 -8.01
N THR A 339 -8.30 4.46 -8.65
CA THR A 339 -9.67 3.97 -8.84
C THR A 339 -10.02 2.74 -8.01
N LEU A 340 -9.02 1.92 -7.63
CA LEU A 340 -9.23 0.69 -6.88
C LEU A 340 -9.90 0.93 -5.52
N LYS A 341 -10.96 0.17 -5.27
CA LYS A 341 -11.70 0.15 -4.01
C LYS A 341 -11.63 -1.23 -3.37
N ILE A 342 -11.68 -1.25 -2.04
CA ILE A 342 -11.71 -2.51 -1.29
C ILE A 342 -12.90 -3.35 -1.76
N GLY A 343 -12.63 -4.61 -2.13
CA GLY A 343 -13.62 -5.54 -2.67
C GLY A 343 -13.61 -5.66 -4.19
N ASP A 344 -12.92 -4.78 -4.91
CA ASP A 344 -12.80 -4.88 -6.37
C ASP A 344 -12.09 -6.18 -6.77
N ALA A 345 -12.61 -6.85 -7.80
CA ALA A 345 -11.90 -7.94 -8.42
C ALA A 345 -10.73 -7.37 -9.25
N MET A 346 -9.55 -7.96 -9.10
CA MET A 346 -8.37 -7.52 -9.84
C MET A 346 -7.50 -8.70 -10.26
N THR A 347 -6.83 -8.50 -11.40
CA THR A 347 -5.72 -9.33 -11.86
C THR A 347 -4.46 -8.48 -11.82
N PHE A 348 -3.42 -8.99 -11.18
CA PHE A 348 -2.15 -8.30 -11.01
C PHE A 348 -1.02 -9.21 -11.43
N THR A 349 -0.16 -8.72 -12.33
CA THR A 349 1.05 -9.40 -12.75
C THR A 349 2.23 -8.55 -12.32
N VAL A 350 3.20 -9.15 -11.63
CA VAL A 350 4.42 -8.44 -11.25
C VAL A 350 5.30 -8.31 -12.50
N PRO A 351 5.71 -7.09 -12.90
CA PRO A 351 6.58 -6.93 -14.07
C PRO A 351 7.96 -7.54 -13.83
N LYS A 352 8.71 -7.81 -14.90
CA LYS A 352 10.13 -8.15 -14.76
C LYS A 352 10.88 -6.96 -14.18
N ALA A 353 11.85 -7.21 -13.29
CA ALA A 353 12.65 -6.17 -12.67
C ALA A 353 13.29 -5.20 -13.70
N GLN A 354 13.68 -5.70 -14.88
CA GLN A 354 14.26 -4.91 -15.96
C GLN A 354 13.29 -3.90 -16.59
N ASP A 355 11.99 -4.20 -16.61
CA ASP A 355 10.96 -3.36 -17.25
C ASP A 355 10.63 -2.12 -16.41
N LEU A 356 10.87 -2.17 -15.10
CA LEU A 356 10.53 -1.11 -14.15
C LEU A 356 11.72 -0.22 -13.74
N GLN A 357 12.96 -0.71 -13.90
CA GLN A 357 14.17 -0.03 -13.45
C GLN A 357 14.50 1.28 -14.18
N GLN A 358 13.75 1.62 -15.23
CA GLN A 358 14.00 2.83 -16.02
C GLN A 358 12.95 3.93 -15.80
N ILE A 359 11.84 3.67 -15.12
CA ILE A 359 10.73 4.64 -15.03
C ILE A 359 10.75 5.35 -13.67
N LEU A 360 10.82 6.67 -13.69
CA LEU A 360 10.71 7.51 -12.50
C LEU A 360 9.25 7.94 -12.27
N ILE A 361 8.61 8.52 -13.29
CA ILE A 361 7.19 8.91 -13.26
C ILE A 361 6.48 8.20 -14.41
N PRO A 362 5.55 7.28 -14.14
CA PRO A 362 4.82 6.57 -15.18
C PRO A 362 3.87 7.50 -15.95
N ALA A 363 3.65 7.16 -17.22
CA ALA A 363 2.57 7.73 -18.00
C ALA A 363 1.22 7.30 -17.41
N GLU A 364 0.24 8.19 -17.50
CA GLU A 364 -1.13 7.95 -17.05
C GLU A 364 -2.11 8.37 -18.15
N LYS A 365 -3.01 7.46 -18.53
CA LYS A 365 -4.13 7.68 -19.44
C LYS A 365 -5.34 8.14 -18.64
N ILE A 366 -5.61 9.45 -18.70
CA ILE A 366 -6.79 10.03 -18.09
C ILE A 366 -7.97 9.89 -19.06
N ALA A 367 -9.07 9.28 -18.60
CA ALA A 367 -10.29 9.14 -19.40
C ALA A 367 -10.88 10.51 -19.81
N PRO A 368 -11.55 10.61 -20.97
CA PRO A 368 -12.35 11.78 -21.30
C PRO A 368 -13.44 12.03 -20.25
N LEU A 369 -13.82 13.29 -20.06
CA LEU A 369 -14.94 13.63 -19.18
C LEU A 369 -16.26 13.16 -19.77
N THR A 370 -17.18 12.69 -18.91
CA THR A 370 -18.57 12.48 -19.33
C THR A 370 -19.32 13.82 -19.37
N LYS A 371 -20.48 13.84 -20.05
CA LYS A 371 -21.32 15.04 -20.09
C LYS A 371 -21.76 15.45 -18.68
N GLU A 372 -22.08 14.49 -17.83
CA GLU A 372 -22.52 14.71 -16.46
C GLU A 372 -21.40 15.34 -15.62
N GLU A 373 -20.15 14.87 -15.76
CA GLU A 373 -18.99 15.44 -15.06
C GLU A 373 -18.72 16.88 -15.51
N ILE A 374 -18.88 17.18 -16.81
CA ILE A 374 -18.74 18.53 -17.35
C ILE A 374 -19.80 19.44 -16.72
N ILE A 375 -21.07 19.03 -16.77
CA ILE A 375 -22.19 19.81 -16.23
C ILE A 375 -22.00 20.05 -14.72
N GLU A 376 -21.58 19.05 -13.95
CA GLU A 376 -21.33 19.20 -12.51
C GLU A 376 -20.25 20.23 -12.21
N ARG A 377 -19.17 20.25 -13.01
CA ARG A 377 -18.10 21.25 -12.89
C ARG A 377 -18.57 22.64 -13.26
N ILE A 378 -19.34 22.79 -14.34
CA ILE A 378 -19.90 24.09 -14.75
C ILE A 378 -20.83 24.65 -13.66
N LYS A 379 -21.68 23.81 -13.05
CA LYS A 379 -22.57 24.23 -11.94
C LYS A 379 -21.80 24.73 -10.70
N LYS A 380 -20.56 24.25 -10.51
CA LYS A 380 -19.66 24.68 -9.42
C LYS A 380 -18.85 25.92 -9.76
N ASP A 381 -18.85 26.38 -11.01
CA ASP A 381 -18.11 27.56 -11.41
C ASP A 381 -18.71 28.84 -10.81
N THR A 382 -17.84 29.68 -10.25
CA THR A 382 -18.24 30.91 -9.53
C THR A 382 -18.91 31.93 -10.45
N SER A 383 -18.50 32.02 -11.71
CA SER A 383 -19.08 32.95 -12.68
C SER A 383 -20.49 32.51 -13.07
N ILE A 384 -20.70 31.20 -13.27
CA ILE A 384 -22.01 30.62 -13.56
C ILE A 384 -22.98 30.86 -12.40
N GLN A 385 -22.54 30.65 -11.16
CA GLN A 385 -23.35 30.89 -9.98
C GLN A 385 -23.76 32.37 -9.85
N ALA A 386 -22.82 33.30 -10.07
CA ALA A 386 -23.11 34.73 -10.06
C ALA A 386 -24.11 35.15 -11.16
N ARG A 387 -23.99 34.57 -12.37
CA ARG A 387 -24.94 34.80 -13.46
C ARG A 387 -26.32 34.23 -13.14
N LYS A 388 -26.40 33.02 -12.56
CA LYS A 388 -27.67 32.43 -12.10
C LYS A 388 -28.38 33.33 -11.08
N GLN A 389 -27.64 33.83 -10.08
CA GLN A 389 -28.19 34.77 -9.08
C GLN A 389 -28.73 36.06 -9.71
N THR A 390 -28.03 36.60 -10.72
CA THR A 390 -28.48 37.78 -11.45
C THR A 390 -29.83 37.54 -12.13
N ILE A 391 -29.99 36.37 -12.78
CA ILE A 391 -31.26 35.94 -13.38
C ILE A 391 -32.35 35.81 -12.32
N GLU A 392 -32.07 35.20 -11.16
CA GLU A 392 -33.05 35.03 -10.08
C GLU A 392 -33.55 36.38 -9.54
N VAL A 393 -32.65 37.36 -9.37
CA VAL A 393 -33.01 38.73 -8.97
C VAL A 393 -33.92 39.38 -10.01
N LEU A 394 -33.58 39.29 -11.30
CA LEU A 394 -34.37 39.86 -12.38
C LEU A 394 -35.71 39.14 -12.57
N CYS A 395 -35.76 37.82 -12.41
CA CYS A 395 -37.00 37.03 -12.41
C CYS A 395 -37.94 37.45 -11.28
N LYS A 396 -37.42 37.70 -10.08
CA LYS A 396 -38.20 38.23 -8.95
C LYS A 396 -38.78 39.61 -9.28
N ILE A 397 -38.04 40.45 -9.99
CA ILE A 397 -38.52 41.78 -10.42
C ILE A 397 -39.61 41.66 -11.50
N VAL A 398 -39.34 40.88 -12.55
CA VAL A 398 -40.19 40.79 -13.75
C VAL A 398 -41.46 39.97 -13.49
N TYR A 399 -41.35 38.82 -12.82
CA TYR A 399 -42.44 37.85 -12.64
C TYR A 399 -42.88 37.67 -11.19
N GLY A 400 -42.14 38.20 -10.22
CA GLY A 400 -42.45 38.00 -8.79
C GLY A 400 -42.01 36.65 -8.23
N ASN A 401 -41.37 35.79 -9.04
CA ASN A 401 -40.84 34.49 -8.63
C ASN A 401 -39.39 34.34 -9.14
N PRO A 402 -38.38 34.24 -8.25
CA PRO A 402 -36.98 34.10 -8.65
C PRO A 402 -36.66 32.80 -9.40
N HIS A 403 -37.39 31.71 -9.12
CA HIS A 403 -37.10 30.37 -9.67
C HIS A 403 -37.94 30.02 -10.90
N ILE A 404 -38.67 30.98 -11.48
CA ILE A 404 -39.61 30.74 -12.58
C ILE A 404 -38.93 30.20 -13.87
N LEU A 405 -37.63 30.42 -14.02
CA LEU A 405 -36.86 29.96 -15.17
C LEU A 405 -35.97 28.74 -14.86
N GLU A 406 -36.00 28.16 -13.67
CA GLU A 406 -35.03 27.14 -13.25
C GLU A 406 -35.00 25.91 -14.18
N GLU A 407 -36.16 25.32 -14.48
CA GLU A 407 -36.27 24.20 -15.44
C GLU A 407 -35.81 24.59 -16.86
N LYS A 408 -36.02 25.85 -17.25
CA LYS A 408 -35.59 26.36 -18.56
C LYS A 408 -34.09 26.60 -18.62
N LEU A 409 -33.45 26.95 -17.49
CA LEU A 409 -31.99 27.06 -17.41
C LEU A 409 -31.32 25.69 -17.48
N GLU A 410 -31.95 24.62 -16.97
CA GLU A 410 -31.42 23.25 -17.13
C GLU A 410 -31.37 22.84 -18.61
N LYS A 411 -32.29 23.31 -19.47
CA LYS A 411 -32.22 23.07 -20.92
C LYS A 411 -31.02 23.73 -21.60
N ILE A 412 -30.52 24.83 -21.04
CA ILE A 412 -29.29 25.49 -21.51
C ILE A 412 -28.07 24.59 -21.24
N HIS A 413 -28.14 23.71 -20.22
CA HIS A 413 -27.06 22.77 -19.93
C HIS A 413 -26.97 21.64 -20.96
N GLU A 414 -28.07 21.38 -21.69
CA GLU A 414 -28.11 20.41 -22.79
C GLU A 414 -27.69 21.05 -24.12
N ASP A 415 -28.16 22.29 -24.38
CA ASP A 415 -27.82 23.07 -25.57
C ASP A 415 -27.75 24.57 -25.22
N PRO A 416 -26.55 25.19 -25.22
CA PRO A 416 -26.39 26.63 -24.95
C PRO A 416 -27.24 27.54 -25.87
N LEU A 417 -27.63 27.08 -27.07
CA LEU A 417 -28.50 27.84 -27.97
C LEU A 417 -29.93 28.03 -27.43
N GLU A 418 -30.36 27.21 -26.47
CA GLU A 418 -31.63 27.39 -25.78
C GLU A 418 -31.69 28.70 -24.97
N GLY A 419 -30.53 29.21 -24.53
CA GLY A 419 -30.46 30.50 -23.85
C GLY A 419 -30.89 31.66 -24.75
N GLU A 420 -30.39 31.69 -25.99
CA GLU A 420 -30.78 32.69 -26.99
C GLU A 420 -32.27 32.56 -27.35
N LYS A 421 -32.75 31.34 -27.55
CA LYS A 421 -34.18 31.08 -27.85
C LYS A 421 -35.06 31.57 -26.70
N LEU A 422 -34.67 31.31 -25.45
CA LEU A 422 -35.38 31.76 -24.26
C LEU A 422 -35.39 33.28 -24.15
N ALA A 423 -34.25 33.94 -24.34
CA ALA A 423 -34.15 35.40 -24.34
C ALA A 423 -35.06 36.00 -25.42
N CYS A 424 -35.00 35.49 -26.66
CA CYS A 424 -35.88 35.92 -27.75
C CYS A 424 -37.37 35.68 -27.46
N GLN A 425 -37.71 34.55 -26.82
CA GLN A 425 -39.09 34.25 -26.40
C GLN A 425 -39.59 35.31 -25.40
N ILE A 426 -38.79 35.63 -24.38
CA ILE A 426 -39.16 36.61 -23.35
C ILE A 426 -39.27 38.01 -23.93
N ILE A 427 -38.39 38.41 -24.86
CA ILE A 427 -38.47 39.71 -25.52
C ILE A 427 -39.76 39.85 -26.34
N LYS A 428 -40.07 38.85 -27.18
CA LYS A 428 -41.23 38.91 -28.09
C LYS A 428 -42.54 38.72 -27.34
N PHE A 429 -42.57 37.82 -26.36
CA PHE A 429 -43.76 37.43 -25.62
C PHE A 429 -43.48 37.30 -24.12
N PRO A 430 -43.27 38.39 -23.37
CA PRO A 430 -42.90 38.31 -21.95
C PRO A 430 -43.91 37.54 -21.09
N LYS A 431 -45.19 37.54 -21.46
CA LYS A 431 -46.25 36.81 -20.76
C LYS A 431 -46.26 35.30 -21.04
N SER A 432 -45.44 34.79 -21.98
CA SER A 432 -45.37 33.36 -22.30
C SER A 432 -44.69 32.55 -21.21
N ILE A 433 -43.93 33.20 -20.32
CA ILE A 433 -43.33 32.58 -19.13
C ILE A 433 -44.33 32.60 -17.98
N SER A 434 -44.78 33.79 -17.58
CA SER A 434 -45.73 33.99 -16.49
C SER A 434 -46.33 35.41 -16.56
N LYS A 435 -47.32 35.68 -15.71
CA LYS A 435 -47.84 37.05 -15.53
C LYS A 435 -46.74 37.94 -14.97
N LEU A 436 -46.53 39.11 -15.58
CA LEU A 436 -45.60 40.11 -15.05
C LEU A 436 -46.06 40.59 -13.67
N ALA A 437 -45.11 40.95 -12.81
CA ALA A 437 -45.37 41.46 -11.47
C ALA A 437 -46.14 42.79 -11.49
N GLY A 438 -46.89 43.07 -10.42
CA GLY A 438 -47.70 44.29 -10.28
C GLY A 438 -49.06 44.24 -10.98
N ILE A 439 -49.79 45.35 -10.96
CA ILE A 439 -51.20 45.45 -11.36
C ILE A 439 -51.31 46.21 -12.69
N ASN A 440 -52.22 45.78 -13.55
CA ASN A 440 -52.65 46.49 -14.76
C ASN A 440 -54.18 46.37 -14.88
N ILE A 441 -54.90 47.47 -14.66
CA ILE A 441 -56.36 47.54 -14.76
C ILE A 441 -56.69 48.64 -15.78
N SER A 442 -57.36 48.26 -16.88
CA SER A 442 -57.80 49.19 -17.92
C SER A 442 -56.72 50.17 -18.43
N GLY A 443 -55.45 49.71 -18.51
CA GLY A 443 -54.32 50.51 -18.99
C GLY A 443 -53.54 51.28 -17.91
N ILE A 444 -54.06 51.35 -16.68
CA ILE A 444 -53.37 51.95 -15.54
C ILE A 444 -52.41 50.91 -14.94
N ILE A 445 -51.11 51.21 -14.99
CA ILE A 445 -50.05 50.37 -14.42
C ILE A 445 -49.52 50.98 -13.12
N ASN A 446 -49.26 50.14 -12.12
CA ASN A 446 -48.59 50.58 -10.89
C ASN A 446 -47.06 50.56 -11.04
N ASN A 447 -46.34 51.22 -10.11
CA ASN A 447 -44.86 51.28 -10.14
C ASN A 447 -44.20 49.91 -10.23
N ARG A 448 -44.76 48.89 -9.55
CA ARG A 448 -44.26 47.50 -9.63
C ARG A 448 -44.38 46.93 -11.04
N ARG A 449 -45.46 47.23 -11.77
CA ARG A 449 -45.66 46.80 -13.16
C ARG A 449 -44.78 47.58 -14.14
N ALA A 450 -44.56 48.88 -13.91
CA ALA A 450 -43.63 49.67 -14.72
C ALA A 450 -42.20 49.14 -14.58
N HIS A 451 -41.73 48.95 -13.35
CA HIS A 451 -40.42 48.39 -13.05
C HIS A 451 -40.23 46.96 -13.60
N ALA A 452 -41.27 46.13 -13.56
CA ALA A 452 -41.23 44.80 -14.18
C ALA A 452 -41.04 44.87 -15.71
N LYS A 453 -41.65 45.84 -16.40
CA LYS A 453 -41.49 46.01 -17.85
C LYS A 453 -40.10 46.52 -18.22
N GLU A 454 -39.55 47.45 -17.45
CA GLU A 454 -38.20 48.00 -17.68
C GLU A 454 -37.10 46.95 -17.55
N ASN A 455 -37.31 45.92 -16.72
CA ASN A 455 -36.33 44.86 -16.45
C ASN A 455 -36.47 43.62 -17.34
N ILE A 456 -37.39 43.62 -18.32
CA ILE A 456 -37.51 42.51 -19.28
C ILE A 456 -36.23 42.39 -20.13
N PHE A 457 -35.74 43.50 -20.64
CA PHE A 457 -34.53 43.52 -21.48
C PHE A 457 -33.26 43.15 -20.69
N PRO A 458 -33.00 43.72 -19.49
CA PRO A 458 -31.95 43.24 -18.59
C PRO A 458 -32.03 41.74 -18.28
N LEU A 459 -33.24 41.20 -18.06
CA LEU A 459 -33.42 39.75 -17.85
C LEU A 459 -32.97 38.93 -19.06
N CYS A 460 -33.27 39.39 -20.27
CA CYS A 460 -32.88 38.68 -21.50
C CYS A 460 -31.36 38.75 -21.73
N ILE A 461 -30.74 39.89 -21.47
CA ILE A 461 -29.28 40.04 -21.48
C ILE A 461 -28.64 39.10 -20.43
N ALA A 462 -29.21 39.01 -19.24
CA ALA A 462 -28.68 38.14 -18.19
C ALA A 462 -28.74 36.65 -18.59
N ILE A 463 -29.80 36.22 -19.28
CA ILE A 463 -29.95 34.85 -19.81
C ILE A 463 -28.95 34.59 -20.95
N ASP A 464 -28.80 35.51 -21.88
CA ASP A 464 -27.85 35.43 -23.00
C ASP A 464 -26.42 35.30 -22.48
N ARG A 465 -26.03 36.18 -21.55
CA ARG A 465 -24.73 36.14 -20.87
C ARG A 465 -24.51 34.87 -20.05
N TYR A 466 -25.56 34.31 -19.46
CA TYR A 466 -25.47 33.02 -18.76
C TYR A 466 -25.13 31.90 -19.73
N ALA A 467 -25.79 31.84 -20.90
CA ALA A 467 -25.50 30.84 -21.93
C ALA A 467 -24.09 31.00 -22.52
N ASP A 468 -23.65 32.23 -22.79
CA ASP A 468 -22.28 32.50 -23.25
C ASP A 468 -21.23 32.10 -22.20
N THR A 469 -21.48 32.44 -20.94
CA THR A 469 -20.58 32.05 -19.83
C THR A 469 -20.55 30.53 -19.71
N PHE A 470 -21.69 29.85 -19.85
CA PHE A 470 -21.79 28.39 -19.81
C PHE A 470 -20.92 27.75 -20.89
N LYS A 471 -21.04 28.22 -22.14
CA LYS A 471 -20.24 27.76 -23.28
C LYS A 471 -18.74 28.02 -23.07
N GLN A 472 -18.37 29.18 -22.54
CA GLN A 472 -16.98 29.52 -22.27
C GLN A 472 -16.37 28.62 -21.20
N VAL A 473 -17.07 28.44 -20.08
CA VAL A 473 -16.64 27.58 -18.97
C VAL A 473 -16.54 26.12 -19.42
N GLU A 474 -17.49 25.63 -20.23
CA GLU A 474 -17.42 24.30 -20.86
C GLU A 474 -16.14 24.14 -21.70
N GLN A 475 -15.84 25.11 -22.57
CA GLN A 475 -14.64 25.09 -23.41
C GLN A 475 -13.35 25.11 -22.59
N ASP A 476 -13.31 25.90 -21.51
CA ASP A 476 -12.15 25.98 -20.63
C ASP A 476 -11.96 24.67 -19.84
N ILE A 477 -13.03 24.07 -19.33
CA ILE A 477 -12.98 22.73 -18.68
C ILE A 477 -12.43 21.68 -19.64
N LEU A 478 -12.89 21.65 -20.89
CA LEU A 478 -12.45 20.69 -21.91
C LEU A 478 -10.97 20.93 -22.29
N ARG A 479 -10.56 22.20 -22.45
CA ARG A 479 -9.16 22.56 -22.76
C ARG A 479 -8.22 22.16 -21.63
N ASP A 480 -8.59 22.48 -20.39
CA ASP A 480 -7.79 22.15 -19.20
C ASP A 480 -7.68 20.64 -19.00
N HIS A 481 -8.78 19.92 -19.22
CA HIS A 481 -8.78 18.45 -19.15
C HIS A 481 -7.88 17.83 -20.24
N TYR A 482 -7.95 18.33 -21.47
CA TYR A 482 -7.08 17.88 -22.55
C TYR A 482 -5.60 18.18 -22.29
N ALA A 483 -5.28 19.37 -21.78
CA ALA A 483 -3.92 19.72 -21.37
C ALA A 483 -3.43 18.79 -20.25
N LYS A 484 -4.29 18.47 -19.28
CA LYS A 484 -3.99 17.49 -18.22
C LYS A 484 -3.74 16.09 -18.80
N GLN A 485 -4.55 15.63 -19.75
CA GLN A 485 -4.36 14.35 -20.45
C GLN A 485 -2.97 14.31 -21.11
N LYS A 486 -2.64 15.33 -21.91
CA LYS A 486 -1.34 15.40 -22.62
C LYS A 486 -0.15 15.46 -21.68
N ARG A 487 -0.29 16.16 -20.55
CA ARG A 487 0.73 16.21 -19.50
C ARG A 487 0.95 14.85 -18.86
N CYS A 488 -0.12 14.18 -18.43
CA CYS A 488 -0.06 12.90 -17.74
C CYS A 488 0.35 11.74 -18.65
N GLU A 489 0.09 11.81 -19.96
CA GLU A 489 0.57 10.85 -20.98
C GLU A 489 2.11 10.80 -21.07
N GLN A 490 2.82 11.82 -20.57
CA GLN A 490 4.28 11.83 -20.59
C GLN A 490 4.85 10.90 -19.52
N LEU A 491 5.86 10.13 -19.92
CA LEU A 491 6.69 9.32 -19.03
C LEU A 491 8.00 10.05 -18.73
N VAL A 492 8.50 9.93 -17.51
CA VAL A 492 9.83 10.43 -17.11
C VAL A 492 10.66 9.25 -16.68
N GLU A 493 11.80 9.02 -17.34
CA GLU A 493 12.74 7.96 -16.98
C GLU A 493 13.59 8.38 -15.78
N ILE A 494 14.19 7.41 -15.11
CA ILE A 494 15.26 7.65 -14.14
C ILE A 494 16.41 8.35 -14.90
N PRO A 495 16.96 9.46 -14.38
CA PRO A 495 18.04 10.18 -15.03
C PRO A 495 19.27 9.29 -15.21
N ARG A 496 20.08 9.56 -16.24
CA ARG A 496 21.31 8.81 -16.50
C ARG A 496 22.33 8.98 -15.37
N GLU A 497 23.44 8.24 -15.46
CA GLU A 497 24.53 8.22 -14.46
C GLU A 497 25.03 9.62 -14.07
N TRP A 498 24.88 10.64 -14.93
CA TRP A 498 25.29 12.02 -14.62
C TRP A 498 24.69 12.57 -13.33
N ILE A 499 23.46 12.18 -12.93
CA ILE A 499 22.89 12.69 -11.68
C ILE A 499 23.66 12.14 -10.48
N LYS A 500 24.06 10.87 -10.54
CA LYS A 500 24.80 10.22 -9.45
C LYS A 500 26.19 10.86 -9.37
N ASP A 501 26.85 11.00 -10.52
CA ASP A 501 28.18 11.60 -10.62
C ASP A 501 28.17 13.02 -10.07
N LEU A 502 27.27 13.89 -10.55
CA LEU A 502 27.21 15.27 -10.10
C LEU A 502 26.75 15.41 -8.64
N CYS A 503 25.83 14.57 -8.15
CA CYS A 503 25.40 14.61 -6.75
C CYS A 503 26.50 14.21 -5.77
N THR A 504 27.57 13.53 -6.22
CA THR A 504 28.73 13.21 -5.35
C THR A 504 29.75 14.35 -5.26
N LEU A 505 29.68 15.34 -6.15
CA LEU A 505 30.63 16.45 -6.24
C LEU A 505 30.23 17.63 -5.34
N SER A 506 31.23 18.41 -4.90
CA SER A 506 30.99 19.72 -4.27
C SER A 506 30.37 20.70 -5.27
N LYS A 507 29.77 21.79 -4.79
CA LYS A 507 29.19 22.83 -5.68
C LYS A 507 30.23 23.42 -6.63
N GLU A 508 31.46 23.68 -6.18
CA GLU A 508 32.52 24.20 -7.05
C GLU A 508 32.92 23.18 -8.13
N GLN A 509 33.00 21.91 -7.76
CA GLN A 509 33.30 20.82 -8.69
C GLN A 509 32.18 20.64 -9.72
N GLN A 510 30.92 20.68 -9.29
CA GLN A 510 29.77 20.66 -10.20
C GLN A 510 29.85 21.82 -11.20
N GLN A 511 30.06 23.06 -10.73
CA GLN A 511 30.18 24.23 -11.60
C GLN A 511 31.31 24.09 -12.61
N LYS A 512 32.48 23.59 -12.19
CA LYS A 512 33.62 23.34 -13.07
C LYS A 512 33.28 22.32 -14.15
N THR A 513 32.74 21.16 -13.77
CA THR A 513 32.34 20.10 -14.69
C THR A 513 31.28 20.59 -15.70
N LEU A 514 30.27 21.30 -15.21
CA LEU A 514 29.20 21.86 -16.06
C LEU A 514 29.70 22.97 -16.99
N SER A 515 30.69 23.76 -16.57
CA SER A 515 31.30 24.78 -17.42
C SER A 515 32.10 24.19 -18.58
N GLN A 516 32.63 22.97 -18.39
CA GLN A 516 33.50 22.29 -19.34
C GLN A 516 32.75 21.41 -20.35
N SER A 517 31.51 20.99 -20.07
CA SER A 517 30.70 20.19 -21.01
C SER A 517 29.43 20.92 -21.45
N LEU A 518 29.30 21.15 -22.75
CA LEU A 518 28.06 21.66 -23.34
C LEU A 518 26.99 20.56 -23.43
N GLU A 519 27.36 19.33 -23.82
CA GLU A 519 26.39 18.24 -23.97
C GLU A 519 25.68 17.93 -22.64
N LEU A 520 26.45 17.87 -21.54
CA LEU A 520 25.90 17.61 -20.21
C LEU A 520 24.92 18.70 -19.78
N ARG A 521 25.22 19.98 -20.06
CA ARG A 521 24.30 21.09 -19.76
C ARG A 521 23.00 21.00 -20.57
N GLU A 522 23.09 20.66 -21.85
CA GLU A 522 21.89 20.47 -22.68
C GLU A 522 21.08 19.25 -22.25
N GLU A 523 21.73 18.16 -21.85
CA GLU A 523 21.07 16.98 -21.29
C GLU A 523 20.29 17.33 -20.00
N ILE A 524 20.92 18.05 -19.05
CA ILE A 524 20.28 18.48 -17.80
C ILE A 524 19.10 19.43 -18.10
N ARG A 525 19.25 20.38 -19.03
CA ARG A 525 18.17 21.30 -19.43
C ARG A 525 17.02 20.55 -20.09
N ALA A 526 17.30 19.59 -20.96
CA ALA A 526 16.30 18.75 -21.59
C ALA A 526 15.53 17.93 -20.55
N TYR A 527 16.24 17.29 -19.61
CA TYR A 527 15.63 16.51 -18.55
C TYR A 527 14.79 17.37 -17.58
N SER A 528 15.29 18.55 -17.20
CA SER A 528 14.53 19.51 -16.38
C SER A 528 13.24 19.98 -17.08
N ARG A 529 13.29 20.23 -18.40
CA ARG A 529 12.08 20.55 -19.18
C ARG A 529 11.09 19.39 -19.19
N LYS A 530 11.57 18.15 -19.33
CA LYS A 530 10.72 16.95 -19.31
C LYS A 530 10.00 16.76 -17.98
N ILE A 531 10.70 16.95 -16.85
CA ILE A 531 10.08 16.92 -15.51
C ILE A 531 8.99 17.99 -15.38
N ASN A 532 9.32 19.25 -15.70
CA ASN A 532 8.39 20.37 -15.54
C ASN A 532 7.19 20.30 -16.50
N ALA A 533 7.35 19.63 -17.65
CA ALA A 533 6.27 19.36 -18.57
C ALA A 533 5.31 18.28 -18.03
N ARG A 534 5.80 17.35 -17.19
CA ARG A 534 5.01 16.25 -16.61
C ARG A 534 4.33 16.61 -15.28
N LEU A 535 5.02 17.34 -14.40
CA LEU A 535 4.51 17.68 -13.07
C LEU A 535 3.61 18.93 -13.13
N SER A 536 2.50 18.87 -12.41
CA SER A 536 1.59 20.00 -12.20
C SER A 536 2.10 20.93 -11.10
N PRO A 537 1.56 22.17 -11.03
CA PRO A 537 1.86 23.08 -9.93
C PRO A 537 1.61 22.48 -8.54
N SER A 538 0.53 21.70 -8.35
CA SER A 538 0.22 21.06 -7.07
C SER A 538 1.19 19.93 -6.72
N GLU A 539 1.71 19.19 -7.70
CA GLU A 539 2.76 18.19 -7.48
C GLU A 539 4.09 18.87 -7.11
N HIS A 540 4.45 19.98 -7.75
CA HIS A 540 5.60 20.79 -7.37
C HIS A 540 5.47 21.38 -5.95
N GLU A 541 4.27 21.81 -5.58
CA GLU A 541 3.95 22.28 -4.23
C GLU A 541 4.16 21.16 -3.20
N ALA A 542 3.59 19.98 -3.43
CA ALA A 542 3.76 18.83 -2.55
C ALA A 542 5.24 18.43 -2.37
N ILE A 543 6.04 18.50 -3.45
CA ILE A 543 7.51 18.29 -3.38
C ILE A 543 8.18 19.34 -2.48
N LYS A 544 7.82 20.62 -2.64
CA LYS A 544 8.37 21.73 -1.84
C LYS A 544 8.01 21.61 -0.35
N GLU A 545 6.80 21.18 -0.06
CA GLU A 545 6.27 20.97 1.29
C GLU A 545 6.77 19.66 1.93
N LYS A 546 7.41 18.79 1.15
CA LYS A 546 7.81 17.42 1.54
C LYS A 546 6.59 16.55 1.94
N ASP A 547 5.43 16.85 1.37
CA ASP A 547 4.21 16.06 1.54
C ASP A 547 4.19 14.91 0.53
N TYR A 548 4.90 13.85 0.87
CA TYR A 548 5.07 12.69 0.00
C TYR A 548 3.80 11.83 -0.11
N GLU A 549 2.90 11.89 0.88
CA GLU A 549 1.62 11.19 0.83
C GLU A 549 0.69 11.84 -0.18
N ARG A 550 0.56 13.17 -0.13
CA ARG A 550 -0.17 13.95 -1.14
C ARG A 550 0.43 13.76 -2.52
N LEU A 551 1.76 13.80 -2.65
CA LEU A 551 2.44 13.57 -3.93
C LEU A 551 2.15 12.17 -4.49
N ALA A 552 2.27 11.13 -3.66
CA ALA A 552 2.00 9.74 -4.04
C ALA A 552 0.55 9.55 -4.50
N GLN A 553 -0.41 10.20 -3.81
CA GLN A 553 -1.82 10.15 -4.17
C GLN A 553 -2.10 10.85 -5.51
N ILE A 554 -1.53 12.04 -5.74
CA ILE A 554 -1.76 12.80 -6.98
C ILE A 554 -1.15 12.09 -8.18
N ILE A 555 0.09 11.59 -8.05
CA ILE A 555 0.79 10.88 -9.13
C ILE A 555 0.17 9.50 -9.35
N GLY A 556 -0.28 8.83 -8.29
CA GLY A 556 -0.69 7.43 -8.33
C GLY A 556 0.53 6.51 -8.24
N THR A 557 1.24 6.54 -7.11
CA THR A 557 2.41 5.69 -6.85
C THR A 557 2.58 5.39 -5.35
N SER A 558 3.65 4.70 -4.96
CA SER A 558 3.99 4.48 -3.54
C SER A 558 4.63 5.72 -2.90
N VAL A 559 4.52 5.88 -1.58
CA VAL A 559 5.16 6.99 -0.86
C VAL A 559 6.69 6.99 -1.03
N ASN A 560 7.32 5.81 -1.01
CA ASN A 560 8.76 5.71 -1.29
C ASN A 560 9.11 6.18 -2.70
N LYS A 561 8.30 5.83 -3.71
CA LYS A 561 8.54 6.29 -5.08
C LYS A 561 8.32 7.80 -5.19
N ALA A 562 7.33 8.34 -4.49
CA ALA A 562 7.12 9.80 -4.40
C ALA A 562 8.31 10.52 -3.74
N GLN A 563 8.93 9.94 -2.71
CA GLN A 563 10.17 10.44 -2.12
C GLN A 563 11.34 10.40 -3.11
N GLU A 564 11.48 9.33 -3.88
CA GLU A 564 12.50 9.20 -4.93
C GLU A 564 12.31 10.29 -6.01
N ILE A 565 11.08 10.49 -6.48
CA ILE A 565 10.70 11.56 -7.42
C ILE A 565 11.10 12.92 -6.83
N ALA A 566 10.68 13.22 -5.61
CA ALA A 566 10.97 14.50 -4.96
C ALA A 566 12.48 14.74 -4.82
N LYS A 567 13.25 13.72 -4.44
CA LYS A 567 14.71 13.78 -4.32
C LYS A 567 15.35 14.11 -5.67
N ILE A 568 15.00 13.39 -6.73
CA ILE A 568 15.54 13.62 -8.06
C ILE A 568 15.17 15.01 -8.57
N VAL A 569 13.91 15.42 -8.45
CA VAL A 569 13.44 16.75 -8.87
C VAL A 569 14.22 17.86 -8.17
N GLN A 570 14.47 17.70 -6.87
CA GLN A 570 15.25 18.66 -6.09
C GLN A 570 16.72 18.68 -6.51
N SER A 571 17.36 17.52 -6.71
CA SER A 571 18.73 17.42 -7.19
C SER A 571 18.91 18.04 -8.58
N VAL A 572 17.99 17.79 -9.51
CA VAL A 572 18.01 18.40 -10.86
C VAL A 572 17.89 19.92 -10.76
N LYS A 573 17.01 20.42 -9.88
CA LYS A 573 16.85 21.86 -9.66
C LYS A 573 18.12 22.51 -9.13
N GLU A 574 18.78 21.89 -8.15
CA GLU A 574 20.05 22.38 -7.58
C GLU A 574 21.18 22.36 -8.62
N ILE A 575 21.35 21.26 -9.35
CA ILE A 575 22.35 21.14 -10.41
C ILE A 575 22.11 22.20 -11.50
N ARG A 576 20.85 22.43 -11.89
CA ARG A 576 20.49 23.45 -12.87
C ARG A 576 20.85 24.86 -12.40
N GLN A 577 20.69 25.16 -11.12
CA GLN A 577 21.10 26.45 -10.53
C GLN A 577 22.62 26.63 -10.53
N SER A 578 23.40 25.54 -10.57
CA SER A 578 24.86 25.56 -10.70
C SER A 578 25.35 25.74 -12.15
N ILE A 579 24.46 25.76 -13.15
CA ILE A 579 24.86 26.02 -14.54
C ILE A 579 25.09 27.53 -14.69
N PRO A 580 26.30 27.98 -15.10
CA PRO A 580 26.55 29.39 -15.33
C PRO A 580 25.63 29.94 -16.42
N GLU A 581 24.93 31.04 -16.13
CA GLU A 581 24.27 31.85 -17.15
C GLU A 581 25.36 32.51 -18.00
N ARG A 582 25.79 31.85 -19.09
CA ARG A 582 26.45 32.60 -20.16
C ARG A 582 25.37 33.35 -20.93
N GLU A 583 25.45 34.67 -20.86
CA GLU A 583 24.64 35.65 -21.60
C GLU A 583 24.39 35.17 -23.04
N PHE A 584 23.11 34.98 -23.38
CA PHE A 584 22.67 35.07 -24.76
C PHE A 584 21.77 36.29 -24.86
N SER A 585 22.29 37.31 -25.53
CA SER A 585 21.60 38.53 -25.92
C SER A 585 20.43 38.23 -26.86
N CYS A 586 19.34 38.95 -26.60
CA CYS A 586 18.19 39.28 -27.44
C CYS A 586 17.95 38.46 -28.72
N ARG A 587 16.81 37.76 -28.74
CA ARG A 587 15.76 37.99 -29.75
C ARG A 587 14.39 37.92 -29.09
N THR A 588 13.94 39.06 -28.59
CA THR A 588 12.51 39.37 -28.53
C THR A 588 11.99 39.41 -29.96
N PHE A 589 11.08 38.49 -30.30
CA PHE A 589 10.22 38.61 -31.48
C PHE A 589 8.78 38.74 -30.98
N GLU A 590 8.31 39.98 -31.06
CA GLU A 590 6.95 40.47 -31.23
C GLU A 590 5.77 39.51 -30.93
N GLU A 591 5.19 39.64 -29.74
CA GLU A 591 3.77 39.36 -29.51
C GLU A 591 3.03 40.69 -29.32
N HIS A 592 2.66 41.34 -30.42
CA HIS A 592 1.60 42.36 -30.47
C HIS A 592 0.63 42.00 -31.59
N SER A 593 -0.18 40.98 -31.36
CA SER A 593 -1.34 40.66 -32.20
C SER A 593 -2.26 39.66 -31.48
N GLY A 594 -2.96 40.14 -30.45
CA GLY A 594 -3.90 39.28 -29.71
C GLY A 594 -4.93 39.99 -28.84
N GLN A 595 -5.00 41.33 -28.85
CA GLN A 595 -5.95 42.08 -28.01
C GLN A 595 -7.08 42.78 -28.77
N ASN A 596 -7.16 42.65 -30.10
CA ASN A 596 -8.19 43.32 -30.91
C ASN A 596 -9.28 42.40 -31.51
N LEU A 597 -9.41 41.16 -31.04
CA LEU A 597 -10.51 40.27 -31.46
C LEU A 597 -11.60 40.07 -30.39
N LEU A 598 -11.30 40.34 -29.10
CA LEU A 598 -12.26 40.18 -28.00
C LEU A 598 -13.15 41.42 -27.78
N GLN A 599 -12.76 42.57 -28.31
CA GLN A 599 -13.56 43.80 -28.27
C GLN A 599 -14.65 43.78 -29.36
N THR A 600 -14.32 43.25 -30.53
CA THR A 600 -15.20 43.25 -31.72
C THR A 600 -16.34 42.22 -31.64
N ILE A 601 -16.22 41.19 -30.79
CA ILE A 601 -17.32 40.23 -30.54
C ILE A 601 -18.32 40.80 -29.52
N LYS A 602 -17.92 41.76 -28.66
CA LYS A 602 -18.79 42.33 -27.63
C LYS A 602 -19.85 43.30 -28.15
N GLU A 603 -19.74 43.82 -29.38
CA GLU A 603 -20.70 44.78 -29.92
C GLU A 603 -21.86 44.12 -30.69
N ASN A 604 -21.70 42.87 -31.15
CA ASN A 604 -22.70 42.20 -31.99
C ASN A 604 -23.90 41.60 -31.23
N SER A 605 -23.77 41.25 -29.95
CA SER A 605 -24.93 40.74 -29.18
C SER A 605 -25.91 41.86 -28.79
N TYR A 606 -25.41 43.09 -28.60
CA TYR A 606 -26.25 44.25 -28.27
C TYR A 606 -27.08 44.73 -29.47
N GLU A 607 -26.51 44.76 -30.69
CA GLU A 607 -27.25 45.13 -31.90
C GLU A 607 -28.47 44.23 -32.16
N LYS A 608 -28.34 42.94 -31.85
CA LYS A 608 -29.41 41.93 -32.04
C LYS A 608 -30.69 42.28 -31.30
N TYR A 609 -30.56 42.83 -30.08
CA TYR A 609 -31.70 43.15 -29.24
C TYR A 609 -32.09 44.65 -29.31
N ILE A 610 -31.17 45.54 -29.68
CA ILE A 610 -31.45 46.97 -29.93
C ILE A 610 -32.42 47.16 -31.11
N LYS A 611 -32.37 46.32 -32.15
CA LYS A 611 -33.34 46.37 -33.26
C LYS A 611 -34.80 46.05 -32.84
N ILE A 612 -35.01 45.51 -31.64
CA ILE A 612 -36.33 45.05 -31.17
C ILE A 612 -36.97 46.02 -30.16
N PHE A 613 -36.23 46.98 -29.57
CA PHE A 613 -36.75 47.89 -28.54
C PHE A 613 -36.28 49.35 -28.68
N ASN A 614 -37.18 50.30 -28.38
CA ASN A 614 -36.94 51.75 -28.40
C ASN A 614 -35.99 52.20 -27.25
N PRO A 615 -35.17 53.26 -27.41
CA PRO A 615 -33.96 53.54 -26.60
C PRO A 615 -34.15 53.96 -25.14
N THR A 616 -35.37 54.15 -24.64
CA THR A 616 -35.60 54.77 -23.32
C THR A 616 -35.33 53.84 -22.11
N ALA A 617 -35.20 52.52 -22.32
CA ALA A 617 -34.98 51.53 -21.26
C ALA A 617 -33.51 51.38 -20.81
N MET A 618 -32.56 52.08 -21.44
CA MET A 618 -31.12 51.80 -21.32
C MET A 618 -30.37 52.45 -20.14
N LYS A 619 -31.02 53.30 -19.32
CA LYS A 619 -30.33 54.00 -18.20
C LYS A 619 -30.26 53.19 -16.90
N THR A 620 -31.09 52.16 -16.74
CA THR A 620 -31.28 51.48 -15.46
C THR A 620 -30.21 50.39 -15.20
N GLU A 621 -29.63 49.79 -16.24
CA GLU A 621 -28.71 48.64 -16.12
C GLU A 621 -27.30 49.03 -15.64
N LYS A 622 -26.74 50.15 -16.11
CA LYS A 622 -25.44 50.66 -15.64
C LYS A 622 -25.41 50.88 -14.12
N THR A 623 -26.55 51.18 -13.52
CA THR A 623 -26.67 51.46 -12.09
C THR A 623 -26.71 50.16 -11.26
N ILE A 624 -27.30 49.08 -11.77
CA ILE A 624 -27.44 47.80 -11.04
C ILE A 624 -26.14 46.99 -11.07
N GLU A 625 -25.42 46.95 -12.21
CA GLU A 625 -24.12 46.26 -12.29
C GLU A 625 -23.05 46.94 -11.42
N ILE A 626 -23.00 48.28 -11.40
CA ILE A 626 -22.05 49.02 -10.55
C ILE A 626 -22.36 48.79 -9.06
N THR A 627 -23.63 48.82 -8.67
CA THR A 627 -24.01 48.64 -7.25
C THR A 627 -23.81 47.21 -6.74
N MET A 628 -23.91 46.19 -7.61
CA MET A 628 -23.68 44.79 -7.25
C MET A 628 -22.19 44.41 -7.28
N HIS A 629 -21.41 44.98 -8.22
CA HIS A 629 -19.96 44.81 -8.27
C HIS A 629 -19.27 45.45 -7.06
N ASP A 630 -19.69 46.66 -6.66
CA ASP A 630 -19.14 47.35 -5.49
C ASP A 630 -19.46 46.65 -4.17
N LYS A 631 -20.66 46.05 -4.02
CA LYS A 631 -21.00 45.24 -2.84
C LYS A 631 -20.21 43.94 -2.74
N THR A 632 -19.87 43.33 -3.87
CA THR A 632 -19.10 42.07 -3.93
C THR A 632 -17.60 42.33 -3.67
N ILE A 633 -17.09 43.50 -4.07
CA ILE A 633 -15.72 43.94 -3.76
C ILE A 633 -15.59 44.41 -2.29
N GLN A 634 -16.61 45.07 -1.72
CA GLN A 634 -16.59 45.46 -0.31
C GLN A 634 -16.71 44.28 0.67
N GLN A 635 -17.29 43.15 0.26
CA GLN A 635 -17.34 41.93 1.10
C GLN A 635 -16.08 41.05 0.97
N SER A 636 -15.25 41.23 -0.06
CA SER A 636 -13.99 40.50 -0.23
C SER A 636 -12.76 41.24 0.32
N ILE A 637 -12.92 42.49 0.78
CA ILE A 637 -11.87 43.30 1.41
C ILE A 637 -12.32 43.68 2.84
N GLN A 638 -12.28 42.72 3.76
CA GLN A 638 -12.07 43.02 5.18
C GLN A 638 -10.63 42.63 5.58
N PRO A 639 -9.83 43.55 6.16
CA PRO A 639 -8.51 43.20 6.62
C PRO A 639 -8.60 42.30 7.85
N ARG A 640 -7.95 41.12 7.78
CA ARG A 640 -7.54 40.34 8.96
C ARG A 640 -6.68 41.26 9.84
N LYS A 641 -7.26 41.85 10.88
CA LYS A 641 -6.50 42.43 12.00
C LYS A 641 -6.34 41.35 13.07
N ALA A 642 -5.08 41.17 13.46
CA ALA A 642 -4.60 40.25 14.46
C ALA A 642 -5.21 40.51 15.85
N GLU A 643 -5.63 39.45 16.53
CA GLU A 643 -5.82 39.46 17.97
C GLU A 643 -4.62 38.78 18.64
N CYS A 644 -3.80 39.59 19.30
CA CYS A 644 -2.85 39.12 20.29
C CYS A 644 -2.92 40.08 21.50
N ALA A 645 -3.35 39.52 22.62
CA ALA A 645 -3.04 39.87 24.01
C ALA A 645 -3.74 41.05 24.74
N ARG A 646 -4.44 40.63 25.83
CA ARG A 646 -4.49 41.16 27.22
C ARG A 646 -5.47 42.28 27.61
N ALA A 647 -6.44 41.93 28.47
CA ALA A 647 -6.60 42.39 29.87
C ALA A 647 -7.87 41.74 30.47
N MET A 648 -7.79 40.89 31.51
CA MET A 648 -8.01 41.24 32.92
C MET A 648 -9.16 42.23 33.19
N SER A 649 -10.32 41.73 33.61
CA SER A 649 -10.99 42.13 34.87
C SER A 649 -12.34 41.43 35.05
N ILE A 650 -12.48 40.85 36.26
CA ILE A 650 -13.64 40.25 36.93
C ILE A 650 -14.02 38.84 36.48
#